data_AF-A0A4Q8BC40-F1
#
_entry.id   AF-A0A4Q8BC40-F1
#
_cell.length_a   1.000
_cell.length_b   1.000
_cell.length_c   1.000
_cell.angle_alpha   90.00
_cell.angle_beta   90.00
_cell.angle_gamma   90.00
#
_symmetry.space_group_name_H-M   'P 1'
#
loop_
_entity.id
_entity.type
_entity.pdbx_description
1 polymer ?
#
loop_
_entity_poly.entity_id
_entity_poly.type
_entity_poly.pdbx_seq_one_letter_code
_entity_poly.pdbx_strand_id
1 'polypeptide(L)'
;MVDSDLVLIPGAGGVGRTVIDQLRAQDVPVRVMVRRDDDRAVELRALGADVVLGDLTRPETVATALKGVGRMYFAMPVSPDHLLAATVVATVAREHGELAGLVGMSQMTVSQMTATSTAESHQQRLHWLAEQVLNWSGLPVVHIRPTSFLDNPLFTTLAARSIRGNGTIALPFGTGRTSPVTVDDVARVVATVLRDPAPHIGHVYELTGPHTVDMTQMAEEFSRALGHPVSYLDGPLEPVAVRGAREGWPAAAHRTAHRHYGPTAPREPVRPRVRRRRAPDGRTRPDDRGVRGRSPGLLPGMSRSPQCGDGVIRHGQGRNGNRRAASSTDVRGGRRPTTSWWSTPAGGDGYPRGQSATTGGELCREMPQRWSRRWCEVPRASGGDVRVAAPLLRQRDEPLSASFLELFFDLAFVLALMQLSGVLLSNMTVAGALNTVLLLLPLWWVWVVTTWFSDWYARANRRVRALLLGSTVGVILMSAAVPYVEEGQAVLFAGTYVAVHVGRSGFAALALRGHPLRRRPLRFFVWFSTSGVLWLVGAFWAAARIPMWVAAVALDYSGPLLGWRAPRLGRARPEELRLRGAHLTERYQQIFIIALGELLFSAGLVYSRTDKDLLHSAAFLIVFAATVLIGLSYVTPAETYLGAAIEKRGLSRFGTLTGDLHLVMIAGVLASSVAAEAVIAHPTERGSGAAIAVTVAGPALFLAGRVLLSATIYRRLSWPRLIGLPAILVAAVAAHWLPLIGVSVTTTGVLLMVAVVENRPTQPQPTGS
;
A
#
# COMPACT_ATOMS: atom_id res chain seq x y z
N MET A 1 -34.29 18.35 -15.41
CA MET A 1 -34.57 17.46 -14.27
C MET A 1 -35.05 16.15 -14.83
N VAL A 2 -34.09 15.29 -15.16
CA VAL A 2 -34.36 13.90 -15.52
C VAL A 2 -34.95 13.20 -14.30
N ASP A 3 -36.23 12.85 -14.40
CA ASP A 3 -37.00 12.09 -13.41
C ASP A 3 -36.61 10.61 -13.48
N SER A 4 -35.32 10.31 -13.23
CA SER A 4 -34.83 8.94 -13.21
C SER A 4 -34.80 8.42 -11.79
N ASP A 5 -35.54 7.33 -11.57
CA ASP A 5 -35.52 6.58 -10.31
C ASP A 5 -34.28 5.67 -10.16
N LEU A 6 -33.38 5.64 -11.15
CA LEU A 6 -32.18 4.81 -11.10
C LEU A 6 -31.18 5.32 -10.06
N VAL A 7 -30.85 4.46 -9.10
CA VAL A 7 -29.88 4.72 -8.04
C VAL A 7 -28.53 4.08 -8.35
N LEU A 8 -27.46 4.88 -8.37
CA LEU A 8 -26.08 4.38 -8.48
C LEU A 8 -25.51 4.06 -7.09
N ILE A 9 -25.01 2.83 -6.93
CA ILE A 9 -24.32 2.34 -5.73
C ILE A 9 -22.93 1.83 -6.13
N PRO A 10 -21.84 2.50 -5.71
CA PRO A 10 -20.49 2.02 -5.94
C PRO A 10 -20.10 0.96 -4.91
N GLY A 11 -19.88 -0.26 -5.40
CA GLY A 11 -19.50 -1.43 -4.62
C GLY A 11 -20.67 -2.08 -3.88
N ALA A 12 -20.52 -3.36 -3.57
CA ALA A 12 -21.49 -4.16 -2.83
C ALA A 12 -20.89 -4.73 -1.53
N GLY A 13 -20.02 -3.96 -0.87
CA GLY A 13 -19.38 -4.34 0.39
C GLY A 13 -19.89 -3.53 1.58
N GLY A 14 -19.92 -4.13 2.77
CA GLY A 14 -20.39 -3.48 3.99
C GLY A 14 -21.85 -3.03 3.87
N VAL A 15 -22.12 -1.75 4.15
CA VAL A 15 -23.46 -1.13 4.08
C VAL A 15 -24.07 -1.19 2.67
N GLY A 16 -23.25 -1.14 1.62
CA GLY A 16 -23.74 -1.06 0.24
C GLY A 16 -24.60 -2.24 -0.18
N ARG A 17 -24.28 -3.47 0.27
CA ARG A 17 -25.08 -4.66 -0.05
C ARG A 17 -26.48 -4.57 0.55
N THR A 18 -26.58 -4.23 1.83
CA THR A 18 -27.87 -4.08 2.50
C THR A 18 -28.70 -2.94 1.90
N VAL A 19 -28.08 -1.84 1.47
CA VAL A 19 -28.78 -0.77 0.74
C VAL A 19 -29.34 -1.28 -0.59
N ILE A 20 -28.56 -2.07 -1.36
CA ILE A 20 -29.02 -2.69 -2.60
C ILE A 20 -30.23 -3.59 -2.30
N ASP A 21 -30.12 -4.51 -1.34
CA ASP A 21 -31.18 -5.45 -1.00
C ASP A 21 -32.47 -4.73 -0.58
N GLN A 22 -32.36 -3.67 0.24
CA GLN A 22 -33.52 -2.88 0.68
C GLN A 22 -34.19 -2.06 -0.44
N LEU A 23 -33.39 -1.51 -1.36
CA LEU A 23 -33.92 -0.78 -2.52
C LEU A 23 -34.60 -1.74 -3.51
N ARG A 24 -33.99 -2.90 -3.77
CA ARG A 24 -34.55 -3.93 -4.65
C ARG A 24 -35.83 -4.54 -4.06
N ALA A 25 -35.92 -4.73 -2.75
CA ALA A 25 -37.14 -5.17 -2.07
C ALA A 25 -38.30 -4.17 -2.18
N GLN A 26 -38.02 -2.92 -2.57
CA GLN A 26 -39.00 -1.85 -2.80
C GLN A 26 -39.13 -1.50 -4.30
N ASP A 27 -38.67 -2.40 -5.19
CA ASP A 27 -38.69 -2.24 -6.64
C ASP A 27 -37.97 -0.99 -7.19
N VAL A 28 -37.05 -0.41 -6.42
CA VAL A 28 -36.23 0.71 -6.89
C VAL A 28 -35.17 0.19 -7.86
N PRO A 29 -35.02 0.76 -9.07
CA PRO A 29 -33.96 0.40 -10.00
C PRO A 29 -32.59 0.76 -9.42
N VAL A 30 -31.67 -0.21 -9.38
CA VAL A 30 -30.31 -0.01 -8.87
C VAL A 30 -29.28 -0.34 -9.93
N ARG A 31 -28.33 0.58 -10.12
CA ARG A 31 -27.09 0.33 -10.83
C ARG A 31 -25.95 0.17 -9.83
N VAL A 32 -25.23 -0.94 -9.90
CA VAL A 32 -24.08 -1.22 -9.02
C VAL A 32 -22.78 -1.10 -9.81
N MET A 33 -21.91 -0.19 -9.39
CA MET A 33 -20.57 -0.09 -9.96
C MET A 33 -19.64 -1.08 -9.24
N VAL A 34 -19.04 -1.99 -9.99
CA VAL A 34 -18.06 -2.97 -9.48
C VAL A 34 -16.70 -2.79 -10.15
N ARG A 35 -15.63 -3.20 -9.48
CA ARG A 35 -14.26 -3.09 -10.03
C ARG A 35 -13.89 -4.25 -10.95
N ARG A 36 -14.59 -5.38 -10.83
CA ARG A 36 -14.36 -6.62 -11.58
C ARG A 36 -15.68 -7.30 -11.86
N ASP A 37 -15.74 -7.98 -12.99
CA ASP A 37 -16.88 -8.81 -13.36
C ASP A 37 -16.61 -10.24 -12.89
N ASP A 38 -16.89 -10.51 -11.60
CA ASP A 38 -16.64 -11.79 -10.93
C ASP A 38 -17.96 -12.38 -10.38
N ASP A 39 -17.87 -13.48 -9.61
CA ASP A 39 -19.04 -14.16 -9.06
C ASP A 39 -19.96 -13.22 -8.25
N ARG A 40 -19.40 -12.18 -7.60
CA ARG A 40 -20.22 -11.18 -6.89
C ARG A 40 -21.01 -10.31 -7.87
N ALA A 41 -20.43 -9.96 -9.01
CA ALA A 41 -21.14 -9.26 -10.08
C ALA A 41 -22.27 -10.13 -10.65
N VAL A 42 -22.07 -11.45 -10.74
CA VAL A 42 -23.13 -12.39 -11.15
C VAL A 42 -24.26 -12.41 -10.13
N GLU A 43 -23.96 -12.51 -8.83
CA GLU A 43 -24.98 -12.44 -7.77
C GLU A 43 -25.78 -11.14 -7.80
N LEU A 44 -25.13 -10.00 -8.03
CA LEU A 44 -25.81 -8.71 -8.13
C LEU A 44 -26.76 -8.65 -9.33
N ARG A 45 -26.36 -9.22 -10.48
CA ARG A 45 -27.25 -9.34 -11.64
C ARG A 45 -28.44 -10.27 -11.35
N ALA A 46 -28.21 -11.35 -10.60
CA ALA A 46 -29.28 -12.25 -10.17
C ALA A 46 -30.29 -11.57 -9.22
N LEU A 47 -29.86 -10.55 -8.46
CA LEU A 47 -30.73 -9.67 -7.67
C LEU A 47 -31.47 -8.60 -8.52
N GLY A 48 -31.28 -8.62 -9.84
CA GLY A 48 -31.88 -7.66 -10.77
C GLY A 48 -31.23 -6.28 -10.77
N ALA A 49 -29.99 -6.16 -10.28
CA ALA A 49 -29.23 -4.92 -10.38
C ALA A 49 -28.53 -4.79 -11.74
N ASP A 50 -28.51 -3.57 -12.30
CA ASP A 50 -27.70 -3.23 -13.47
C ASP A 50 -26.23 -3.09 -13.02
N VAL A 51 -25.33 -3.93 -13.54
CA VAL A 51 -23.93 -3.94 -13.10
C VAL A 51 -23.03 -3.27 -14.12
N VAL A 52 -22.32 -2.23 -13.68
CA VAL A 52 -21.34 -1.51 -14.51
C VAL A 52 -19.92 -1.64 -13.94
N LEU A 53 -18.92 -1.73 -14.83
CA LEU A 53 -17.52 -1.74 -14.42
C LEU A 53 -17.00 -0.31 -14.28
N GLY A 54 -16.36 0.00 -13.15
CA GLY A 54 -15.80 1.34 -12.95
C GLY A 54 -14.95 1.51 -11.70
N ASP A 55 -14.30 2.67 -11.63
CA ASP A 55 -13.48 3.11 -10.53
C ASP A 55 -13.79 4.58 -10.21
N LEU A 56 -14.19 4.87 -8.97
CA LEU A 56 -14.56 6.22 -8.56
C LEU A 56 -13.43 7.25 -8.70
N THR A 57 -12.17 6.81 -8.83
CA THR A 57 -11.04 7.72 -9.06
C THR A 57 -10.81 8.05 -10.54
N ARG A 58 -11.58 7.44 -11.46
CA ARG A 58 -11.43 7.60 -12.92
C ARG A 58 -12.64 8.30 -13.53
N PRO A 59 -12.51 9.58 -13.95
CA PRO A 59 -13.63 10.39 -14.43
C PRO A 59 -14.46 9.73 -15.54
N GLU A 60 -13.80 9.07 -16.49
CA GLU A 60 -14.44 8.41 -17.63
C GLU A 60 -15.37 7.26 -17.22
N THR A 61 -15.02 6.55 -16.15
CA THR A 61 -15.84 5.43 -15.65
C THR A 61 -16.99 5.94 -14.78
N VAL A 62 -16.78 7.01 -14.02
CA VAL A 62 -17.83 7.69 -13.26
C VAL A 62 -18.86 8.30 -14.21
N ALA A 63 -18.41 8.94 -15.29
CA ALA A 63 -19.29 9.54 -16.29
C ALA A 63 -20.15 8.47 -16.97
N THR A 64 -19.56 7.31 -17.27
CA THR A 64 -20.30 6.17 -17.85
C THR A 64 -21.35 5.64 -16.88
N ALA A 65 -21.01 5.49 -15.60
CA ALA A 65 -21.93 4.96 -14.61
C ALA A 65 -23.09 5.91 -14.28
N LEU A 66 -22.87 7.22 -14.33
CA LEU A 66 -23.89 8.24 -14.05
C LEU A 66 -24.91 8.44 -15.18
N LYS A 67 -24.72 7.81 -16.36
CA LYS A 67 -25.68 7.93 -17.48
C LYS A 67 -27.07 7.45 -17.08
N GLY A 68 -28.05 8.35 -17.09
CA GLY A 68 -29.43 8.04 -16.74
C GLY A 68 -29.64 7.77 -15.24
N VAL A 69 -28.68 8.10 -14.38
CA VAL A 69 -28.81 7.98 -12.92
C VAL A 69 -29.36 9.27 -12.36
N GLY A 70 -30.45 9.19 -11.59
CA GLY A 70 -31.01 10.35 -10.88
C GLY A 70 -30.51 10.49 -9.45
N ARG A 71 -30.03 9.41 -8.81
CA ARG A 71 -29.64 9.42 -7.39
C ARG A 71 -28.41 8.58 -7.15
N MET A 72 -27.56 8.99 -6.21
CA MET A 72 -26.29 8.29 -5.95
C MET A 72 -26.04 8.10 -4.46
N TYR A 73 -25.64 6.90 -4.08
CA TYR A 73 -24.96 6.65 -2.81
C TYR A 73 -23.45 6.80 -3.02
N PHE A 74 -22.78 7.61 -2.23
CA PHE A 74 -21.32 7.73 -2.26
C PHE A 74 -20.72 7.06 -1.02
N ALA A 75 -20.17 5.87 -1.21
CA ALA A 75 -19.41 5.15 -0.20
C ALA A 75 -18.26 4.38 -0.84
N MET A 76 -17.17 4.23 -0.09
CA MET A 76 -16.06 3.36 -0.48
C MET A 76 -15.31 2.89 0.77
N PRO A 77 -14.52 1.81 0.68
CA PRO A 77 -13.65 1.39 1.77
C PRO A 77 -12.67 2.49 2.19
N VAL A 78 -12.18 2.41 3.43
CA VAL A 78 -11.13 3.30 3.94
C VAL A 78 -9.92 3.25 3.01
N SER A 79 -9.64 4.38 2.35
CA SER A 79 -8.64 4.48 1.28
C SER A 79 -8.00 5.87 1.28
N PRO A 80 -6.69 5.99 0.99
CA PRO A 80 -6.06 7.30 0.73
C PRO A 80 -6.70 8.05 -0.45
N ASP A 81 -7.40 7.33 -1.35
CA ASP A 81 -8.02 7.92 -2.54
C ASP A 81 -9.43 8.48 -2.27
N HIS A 82 -9.91 8.47 -1.03
CA HIS A 82 -11.29 8.90 -0.71
C HIS A 82 -11.58 10.34 -1.14
N LEU A 83 -10.64 11.26 -0.90
CA LEU A 83 -10.77 12.65 -1.32
C LEU A 83 -10.76 12.77 -2.85
N LEU A 84 -9.86 12.05 -3.53
CA LEU A 84 -9.80 12.03 -4.99
C LEU A 84 -11.12 11.53 -5.59
N ALA A 85 -11.66 10.42 -5.07
CA ALA A 85 -12.94 9.88 -5.52
C ALA A 85 -14.10 10.87 -5.30
N ALA A 86 -14.17 11.53 -4.14
CA ALA A 86 -15.18 12.54 -3.86
C ALA A 86 -15.06 13.73 -4.84
N THR A 87 -13.85 14.19 -5.12
CA THR A 87 -13.60 15.25 -6.10
C THR A 87 -14.00 14.83 -7.52
N VAL A 88 -13.61 13.63 -7.96
CA VAL A 88 -13.97 13.12 -9.29
C VAL A 88 -15.49 12.98 -9.42
N VAL A 89 -16.16 12.38 -8.44
CA VAL A 89 -17.63 12.25 -8.42
C VAL A 89 -18.28 13.62 -8.44
N ALA A 90 -17.82 14.56 -7.61
CA ALA A 90 -18.36 15.92 -7.58
C ALA A 90 -18.22 16.62 -8.93
N THR A 91 -17.05 16.58 -9.55
CA THR A 91 -16.80 17.22 -10.85
C THR A 91 -17.65 16.59 -11.94
N VAL A 92 -17.61 15.26 -12.08
CA VAL A 92 -18.32 14.55 -13.14
C VAL A 92 -19.83 14.65 -12.97
N ALA A 93 -20.35 14.56 -11.74
CA ALA A 93 -21.78 14.70 -11.50
C ALA A 93 -22.29 16.12 -11.76
N ARG A 94 -21.44 17.16 -11.65
CA ARG A 94 -21.81 18.52 -12.04
C ARG A 94 -21.81 18.74 -13.56
N GLU A 95 -20.86 18.13 -14.26
CA GLU A 95 -20.71 18.31 -15.71
C GLU A 95 -21.66 17.42 -16.51
N HIS A 96 -21.92 16.21 -16.02
CA HIS A 96 -22.62 15.15 -16.75
C HIS A 96 -23.82 14.57 -16.00
N GLY A 97 -24.05 14.93 -14.75
CA GLY A 97 -25.12 14.40 -13.92
C GLY A 97 -26.25 15.39 -13.69
N GLU A 98 -27.48 14.89 -13.68
CA GLU A 98 -28.65 15.59 -13.11
C GLU A 98 -29.10 14.85 -11.85
N LEU A 99 -28.25 14.81 -10.82
CA LEU A 99 -28.59 14.12 -9.58
C LEU A 99 -29.66 14.90 -8.82
N ALA A 100 -30.79 14.26 -8.52
CA ALA A 100 -31.80 14.74 -7.58
C ALA A 100 -31.34 14.60 -6.11
N GLY A 101 -30.39 13.69 -5.84
CA GLY A 101 -29.82 13.51 -4.51
C GLY A 101 -28.52 12.70 -4.53
N LEU A 102 -27.54 13.13 -3.73
CA LEU A 102 -26.33 12.39 -3.43
C LEU A 102 -26.25 12.13 -1.93
N VAL A 103 -26.32 10.86 -1.52
CA VAL A 103 -26.18 10.45 -0.13
C VAL A 103 -24.74 10.07 0.14
N GLY A 104 -24.02 10.96 0.81
CA GLY A 104 -22.61 10.80 1.18
C GLY A 104 -22.45 10.03 2.48
N MET A 105 -21.74 8.91 2.43
CA MET A 105 -21.34 8.16 3.60
C MET A 105 -20.11 8.78 4.26
N SER A 106 -20.25 9.19 5.51
CA SER A 106 -19.21 9.83 6.30
C SER A 106 -19.05 9.11 7.66
N GLN A 107 -18.50 9.78 8.68
CA GLN A 107 -18.23 9.20 10.00
C GLN A 107 -18.54 10.20 11.12
N MET A 108 -19.00 9.71 12.27
CA MET A 108 -19.40 10.57 13.40
C MET A 108 -18.31 11.57 13.83
N THR A 109 -17.04 11.18 13.82
CA THR A 109 -15.94 12.00 14.35
C THR A 109 -15.70 13.29 13.57
N VAL A 110 -16.14 13.38 12.32
CA VAL A 110 -15.98 14.60 11.52
C VAL A 110 -16.78 15.78 12.09
N SER A 111 -17.80 15.50 12.93
CA SER A 111 -18.59 16.52 13.62
C SER A 111 -17.78 17.37 14.61
N GLN A 112 -16.63 16.86 15.06
CA GLN A 112 -15.74 17.51 16.03
C GLN A 112 -14.56 18.24 15.36
N MET A 113 -14.48 18.20 14.04
CA MET A 113 -13.32 18.66 13.28
C MET A 113 -13.52 20.07 12.72
N THR A 114 -12.44 20.84 12.71
CA THR A 114 -12.37 22.19 12.14
C THR A 114 -11.30 22.26 11.06
N ALA A 115 -11.27 23.37 10.31
CA ALA A 115 -10.24 23.60 9.29
C ALA A 115 -8.80 23.52 9.85
N THR A 116 -8.60 23.86 11.12
CA THR A 116 -7.29 23.90 11.80
C THR A 116 -7.04 22.72 12.73
N SER A 117 -7.94 21.73 12.79
CA SER A 117 -7.72 20.53 13.60
C SER A 117 -6.52 19.73 13.07
N THR A 118 -5.68 19.21 13.97
CA THR A 118 -4.47 18.44 13.64
C THR A 118 -4.33 17.13 14.40
N ALA A 119 -5.22 16.86 15.36
CA ALA A 119 -5.14 15.69 16.23
C ALA A 119 -5.78 14.43 15.60
N GLU A 120 -6.58 14.60 14.54
CA GLU A 120 -7.22 13.54 13.76
C GLU A 120 -6.24 12.62 13.03
N SER A 121 -6.68 11.39 12.76
CA SER A 121 -5.97 10.55 11.79
C SER A 121 -6.08 11.14 10.38
N HIS A 122 -5.08 10.86 9.55
CA HIS A 122 -5.09 11.26 8.14
C HIS A 122 -6.37 10.80 7.43
N GLN A 123 -6.88 9.61 7.73
CA GLN A 123 -8.12 9.10 7.13
C GLN A 123 -9.37 9.89 7.54
N GLN A 124 -9.50 10.23 8.82
CA GLN A 124 -10.60 11.10 9.28
C GLN A 124 -10.54 12.48 8.61
N ARG A 125 -9.32 13.00 8.42
CA ARG A 125 -9.12 14.26 7.68
C ARG A 125 -9.64 14.16 6.25
N LEU A 126 -9.36 13.06 5.55
CA LEU A 126 -9.84 12.86 4.18
C LEU A 126 -11.37 12.81 4.10
N HIS A 127 -12.05 12.15 5.04
CA HIS A 127 -13.52 12.16 5.11
C HIS A 127 -14.09 13.56 5.39
N TRP A 128 -13.50 14.30 6.33
CA TRP A 128 -13.91 15.68 6.61
C TRP A 128 -13.74 16.60 5.39
N LEU A 129 -12.60 16.48 4.68
CA LEU A 129 -12.33 17.23 3.45
C LEU A 129 -13.28 16.82 2.31
N ALA A 130 -13.59 15.53 2.18
CA ALA A 130 -14.55 15.05 1.19
C ALA A 130 -15.94 15.64 1.40
N GLU A 131 -16.40 15.76 2.66
CA GLU A 131 -17.64 16.49 2.94
C GLU A 131 -17.57 17.95 2.48
N GLN A 132 -16.43 18.64 2.68
CA GLN A 132 -16.27 20.02 2.21
C GLN A 132 -16.37 20.11 0.69
N VAL A 133 -15.66 19.23 -0.04
CA VAL A 133 -15.68 19.18 -1.51
C VAL A 133 -17.09 18.92 -2.02
N LEU A 134 -17.79 17.92 -1.47
CA LEU A 134 -19.17 17.62 -1.84
C LEU A 134 -20.10 18.80 -1.52
N ASN A 135 -19.90 19.49 -0.41
CA ASN A 135 -20.70 20.66 -0.02
C ASN A 135 -20.45 21.90 -0.90
N TRP A 136 -19.22 22.09 -1.37
CA TRP A 136 -18.82 23.18 -2.27
C TRP A 136 -19.17 22.91 -3.73
N SER A 137 -19.44 21.65 -4.09
CA SER A 137 -19.82 21.28 -5.45
C SER A 137 -21.17 21.87 -5.90
N GLY A 138 -22.06 22.20 -4.97
CA GLY A 138 -23.44 22.63 -5.29
C GLY A 138 -24.38 21.47 -5.65
N LEU A 139 -23.94 20.22 -5.56
CA LEU A 139 -24.82 19.05 -5.69
C LEU A 139 -25.83 18.96 -4.52
N PRO A 140 -27.00 18.33 -4.72
CA PRO A 140 -27.98 18.11 -3.65
C PRO A 140 -27.53 16.98 -2.71
N VAL A 141 -26.63 17.32 -1.78
CA VAL A 141 -25.96 16.34 -0.91
C VAL A 141 -26.70 16.17 0.43
N VAL A 142 -26.78 14.92 0.90
CA VAL A 142 -27.16 14.53 2.26
C VAL A 142 -26.00 13.75 2.88
N HIS A 143 -25.57 14.08 4.10
CA HIS A 143 -24.48 13.36 4.77
C HIS A 143 -25.01 12.43 5.84
N ILE A 144 -24.57 11.17 5.81
CA ILE A 144 -24.86 10.17 6.84
C ILE A 144 -23.59 9.93 7.66
N ARG A 145 -23.66 10.17 8.97
CA ARG A 145 -22.54 10.06 9.91
C ARG A 145 -22.88 9.03 10.99
N PRO A 146 -22.63 7.73 10.76
CA PRO A 146 -22.82 6.73 11.80
C PRO A 146 -21.65 6.74 12.80
N THR A 147 -21.94 6.23 13.99
CA THR A 147 -20.94 5.70 14.92
C THR A 147 -20.36 4.38 14.42
N SER A 148 -19.55 3.73 15.25
CA SER A 148 -19.07 2.38 14.99
C SER A 148 -20.16 1.39 14.62
N PHE A 149 -19.90 0.54 13.63
CA PHE A 149 -20.82 -0.55 13.32
C PHE A 149 -20.74 -1.67 14.35
N LEU A 150 -21.89 -2.15 14.83
CA LEU A 150 -21.98 -3.36 15.66
C LEU A 150 -21.47 -4.60 14.89
N ASP A 151 -21.68 -4.62 13.58
CA ASP A 151 -21.23 -5.66 12.66
C ASP A 151 -19.71 -5.69 12.44
N ASN A 152 -18.98 -4.71 12.99
CA ASN A 152 -17.54 -4.66 12.87
C ASN A 152 -16.91 -5.95 13.44
N PRO A 153 -15.95 -6.58 12.73
CA PRO A 153 -15.21 -7.74 13.21
C PRO A 153 -14.66 -7.64 14.64
N LEU A 154 -14.42 -6.41 15.14
CA LEU A 154 -14.14 -6.10 16.56
C LEU A 154 -15.16 -6.72 17.51
N PHE A 155 -16.44 -6.47 17.26
CA PHE A 155 -17.55 -6.86 18.14
C PHE A 155 -18.15 -8.21 17.76
N THR A 156 -17.87 -8.71 16.55
CA THR A 156 -18.37 -10.00 16.09
C THR A 156 -17.28 -11.07 16.16
N THR A 157 -16.51 -11.26 15.11
CA THR A 157 -15.60 -12.42 14.97
C THR A 157 -14.49 -12.49 16.01
N LEU A 158 -13.89 -11.35 16.41
CA LEU A 158 -12.82 -11.31 17.40
C LEU A 158 -13.36 -11.57 18.80
N ALA A 159 -14.42 -10.86 19.18
CA ALA A 159 -15.11 -11.08 20.44
C ALA A 159 -15.61 -12.54 20.54
N ALA A 160 -16.23 -13.08 19.49
CA ALA A 160 -16.73 -14.46 19.48
C ALA A 160 -15.61 -15.49 19.71
N ARG A 161 -14.40 -15.27 19.17
CA ARG A 161 -13.25 -16.14 19.39
C ARG A 161 -12.76 -16.11 20.84
N SER A 162 -12.61 -14.93 21.42
CA SER A 162 -12.16 -14.81 22.81
C SER A 162 -13.21 -15.32 23.79
N ILE A 163 -14.48 -14.98 23.56
CA ILE A 163 -15.61 -15.47 24.36
C ILE A 163 -15.65 -17.00 24.35
N ARG A 164 -15.49 -17.65 23.19
CA ARG A 164 -15.46 -19.12 23.10
C ARG A 164 -14.24 -19.74 23.79
N GLY A 165 -13.10 -19.06 23.76
CA GLY A 165 -11.85 -19.61 24.31
C GLY A 165 -11.78 -19.56 25.83
N ASN A 166 -12.18 -18.44 26.43
CA ASN A 166 -12.00 -18.22 27.86
C ASN A 166 -13.12 -17.37 28.52
N GLY A 167 -14.25 -17.13 27.82
CA GLY A 167 -15.34 -16.33 28.35
C GLY A 167 -15.02 -14.84 28.48
N THR A 168 -14.04 -14.31 27.74
CA THR A 168 -13.64 -12.90 27.88
C THR A 168 -13.72 -12.14 26.55
N ILE A 169 -13.95 -10.83 26.63
CA ILE A 169 -13.70 -9.89 25.54
C ILE A 169 -12.39 -9.18 25.87
N ALA A 170 -11.34 -9.41 25.08
CA ALA A 170 -10.01 -8.83 25.31
C ALA A 170 -9.69 -7.78 24.23
N LEU A 171 -10.02 -6.52 24.51
CA LEU A 171 -9.82 -5.38 23.60
C LEU A 171 -9.20 -4.19 24.37
N PRO A 172 -8.38 -3.34 23.72
CA PRO A 172 -7.62 -2.29 24.40
C PRO A 172 -8.41 -0.99 24.49
N PHE A 173 -9.63 -1.07 25.02
CA PHE A 173 -10.61 0.01 25.00
C PHE A 173 -10.81 0.65 26.37
N GLY A 174 -10.20 0.11 27.44
CA GLY A 174 -10.37 0.61 28.79
C GLY A 174 -11.84 0.88 29.14
N THR A 175 -12.12 2.08 29.62
CA THR A 175 -13.47 2.55 30.00
C THR A 175 -14.13 3.42 28.93
N GLY A 176 -13.61 3.41 27.69
CA GLY A 176 -14.18 4.16 26.60
C GLY A 176 -15.60 3.69 26.27
N ARG A 177 -16.46 4.64 25.91
CA ARG A 177 -17.87 4.38 25.63
C ARG A 177 -18.16 4.58 24.16
N THR A 178 -19.03 3.74 23.61
CA THR A 178 -19.52 3.87 22.23
C THR A 178 -21.00 3.55 22.14
N SER A 179 -21.66 4.02 21.08
CA SER A 179 -23.06 3.71 20.76
C SER A 179 -23.11 3.01 19.42
N PRO A 180 -22.79 1.70 19.37
CA PRO A 180 -22.62 1.01 18.10
C PRO A 180 -23.97 0.92 17.37
N VAL A 181 -23.97 1.28 16.09
CA VAL A 181 -25.15 1.22 15.22
C VAL A 181 -25.06 0.02 14.30
N THR A 182 -26.17 -0.63 13.97
CA THR A 182 -26.15 -1.77 13.03
C THR A 182 -25.99 -1.29 11.60
N VAL A 183 -25.37 -2.12 10.75
CA VAL A 183 -25.32 -1.88 9.30
C VAL A 183 -26.73 -1.78 8.71
N ASP A 184 -27.67 -2.60 9.20
CA ASP A 184 -29.06 -2.64 8.73
C ASP A 184 -29.80 -1.32 8.96
N ASP A 185 -29.64 -0.71 10.14
CA ASP A 185 -30.31 0.56 10.43
C ASP A 185 -29.71 1.72 9.64
N VAL A 186 -28.39 1.73 9.44
CA VAL A 186 -27.75 2.72 8.57
C VAL A 186 -28.22 2.55 7.13
N ALA A 187 -28.29 1.31 6.63
CA ALA A 187 -28.80 1.02 5.29
C ALA A 187 -30.26 1.46 5.13
N ARG A 188 -31.09 1.28 6.17
CA ARG A 188 -32.50 1.73 6.20
C ARG A 188 -32.65 3.23 6.05
N VAL A 189 -31.83 4.00 6.78
CA VAL A 189 -31.80 5.45 6.64
C VAL A 189 -31.33 5.85 5.23
N VAL A 190 -30.24 5.25 4.74
CA VAL A 190 -29.69 5.54 3.41
C VAL A 190 -30.73 5.25 2.31
N ALA A 191 -31.37 4.08 2.34
CA ALA A 191 -32.40 3.69 1.37
C ALA A 191 -33.62 4.62 1.43
N THR A 192 -34.06 5.01 2.63
CA THR A 192 -35.16 5.96 2.82
C THR A 192 -34.84 7.32 2.18
N VAL A 193 -33.63 7.84 2.43
CA VAL A 193 -33.19 9.12 1.86
C VAL A 193 -33.01 9.02 0.34
N LEU A 194 -32.50 7.91 -0.18
CA LEU A 194 -32.36 7.71 -1.64
C LEU A 194 -33.72 7.58 -2.34
N ARG A 195 -34.77 7.13 -1.64
CA ARG A 195 -36.12 7.02 -2.21
C ARG A 195 -36.81 8.37 -2.34
N ASP A 196 -36.58 9.28 -1.40
CA ASP A 196 -37.14 10.63 -1.41
C ASP A 196 -36.09 11.65 -0.93
N PRO A 197 -35.13 12.05 -1.76
CA PRO A 197 -34.00 12.86 -1.31
C PRO A 197 -34.40 14.31 -1.00
N ALA A 198 -35.45 14.85 -1.63
CA ALA A 198 -35.76 16.28 -1.63
C ALA A 198 -35.93 16.91 -0.21
N PRO A 199 -36.65 16.28 0.74
CA PRO A 199 -36.79 16.80 2.10
C PRO A 199 -35.48 16.78 2.91
N HIS A 200 -34.49 16.01 2.45
CA HIS A 200 -33.27 15.71 3.18
C HIS A 200 -32.05 16.48 2.67
N ILE A 201 -32.15 17.15 1.52
CA ILE A 201 -31.03 17.90 0.92
C ILE A 201 -30.47 18.92 1.92
N GLY A 202 -29.15 18.89 2.11
CA GLY A 202 -28.43 19.76 3.05
C GLY A 202 -28.54 19.35 4.51
N HIS A 203 -29.23 18.24 4.83
CA HIS A 203 -29.22 17.67 6.18
C HIS A 203 -28.01 16.77 6.41
N VAL A 204 -27.60 16.74 7.67
CA VAL A 204 -26.62 15.79 8.21
C VAL A 204 -27.33 14.92 9.25
N TYR A 205 -27.30 13.61 9.03
CA TYR A 205 -27.87 12.61 9.94
C TYR A 205 -26.76 11.95 10.75
N GLU A 206 -26.71 12.27 12.05
CA GLU A 206 -25.82 11.65 13.02
C GLU A 206 -26.53 10.40 13.58
N LEU A 207 -26.09 9.20 13.16
CA LEU A 207 -26.73 7.91 13.49
C LEU A 207 -25.98 7.18 14.60
N THR A 208 -26.69 6.70 15.60
CA THR A 208 -26.13 5.97 16.75
C THR A 208 -26.98 4.76 17.10
N GLY A 209 -26.40 3.80 17.82
CA GLY A 209 -27.19 2.81 18.56
C GLY A 209 -28.06 3.44 19.65
N PRO A 210 -29.06 2.72 20.16
CA PRO A 210 -30.00 3.21 21.18
C PRO A 210 -29.34 3.45 22.55
N HIS A 211 -28.26 2.73 22.85
CA HIS A 211 -27.55 2.82 24.12
C HIS A 211 -26.08 3.20 23.90
N THR A 212 -25.53 3.96 24.84
CA THR A 212 -24.08 4.17 24.96
C THR A 212 -23.57 3.17 25.96
N VAL A 213 -22.70 2.27 25.53
CA VAL A 213 -22.14 1.17 26.32
C VAL A 213 -20.62 1.25 26.34
N ASP A 214 -20.01 0.87 27.46
CA ASP A 214 -18.59 0.48 27.49
C ASP A 214 -18.44 -1.02 27.21
N MET A 215 -17.20 -1.51 27.20
CA MET A 215 -16.92 -2.91 26.91
C MET A 215 -17.37 -3.88 28.01
N THR A 216 -17.45 -3.42 29.26
CA THR A 216 -17.99 -4.23 30.36
C THR A 216 -19.49 -4.44 30.16
N GLN A 217 -20.22 -3.37 29.88
CA GLN A 217 -21.65 -3.44 29.55
C GLN A 217 -21.90 -4.26 28.27
N MET A 218 -21.01 -4.17 27.29
CA MET A 218 -21.09 -5.03 26.11
C MET A 218 -20.90 -6.52 26.46
N ALA A 219 -19.99 -6.85 27.39
CA ALA A 219 -19.82 -8.21 27.88
C ALA A 219 -21.05 -8.72 28.65
N GLU A 220 -21.77 -7.86 29.37
CA GLU A 220 -23.05 -8.19 30.00
C GLU A 220 -24.13 -8.53 28.96
N GLU A 221 -24.21 -7.77 27.86
CA GLU A 221 -25.12 -8.07 26.74
C GLU A 221 -24.80 -9.43 26.12
N PHE A 222 -23.52 -9.75 25.91
CA PHE A 222 -23.10 -11.09 25.46
C PHE A 222 -23.45 -12.18 26.47
N SER A 223 -23.24 -11.93 27.76
CA SER A 223 -23.58 -12.89 28.82
C SER A 223 -25.06 -13.25 28.79
N ARG A 224 -25.91 -12.22 28.65
CA ARG A 224 -27.37 -12.39 28.59
C ARG A 224 -27.81 -13.16 27.34
N ALA A 225 -27.21 -12.85 26.19
CA ALA A 225 -27.54 -13.50 24.92
C ALA A 225 -27.06 -14.95 24.83
N LEU A 226 -25.91 -15.26 25.43
CA LEU A 226 -25.28 -16.59 25.35
C LEU A 226 -25.66 -17.52 26.50
N GLY A 227 -26.19 -16.98 27.61
CA GLY A 227 -26.58 -17.78 28.78
C GLY A 227 -25.40 -18.27 29.64
N HIS A 228 -24.21 -17.71 29.46
CA HIS A 228 -23.05 -17.98 30.31
C HIS A 228 -22.27 -16.69 30.60
N PRO A 229 -21.49 -16.62 31.70
CA PRO A 229 -20.73 -15.42 32.03
C PRO A 229 -19.72 -15.05 30.94
N VAL A 230 -19.69 -13.77 30.58
CA VAL A 230 -18.69 -13.13 29.72
C VAL A 230 -18.16 -11.89 30.43
N SER A 231 -16.84 -11.76 30.55
CA SER A 231 -16.20 -10.59 31.20
C SER A 231 -15.33 -9.80 30.22
N TYR A 232 -15.10 -8.53 30.51
CA TYR A 232 -14.18 -7.70 29.73
C TYR A 232 -12.81 -7.63 30.41
N LEU A 233 -11.75 -7.83 29.61
CA LEU A 233 -10.37 -7.66 30.03
C LEU A 233 -9.72 -6.57 29.18
N ASP A 234 -9.34 -5.46 29.83
CA ASP A 234 -8.56 -4.42 29.18
C ASP A 234 -7.13 -4.92 28.97
N GLY A 235 -6.70 -5.02 27.71
CA GLY A 235 -5.40 -5.53 27.32
C GLY A 235 -4.53 -4.47 26.65
N PRO A 236 -3.19 -4.62 26.62
CA PRO A 236 -2.32 -3.67 25.92
C PRO A 236 -2.66 -3.59 24.41
N LEU A 237 -2.43 -2.41 23.82
CA LEU A 237 -2.75 -2.10 22.41
C LEU A 237 -1.98 -2.95 21.40
N GLU A 238 -0.75 -3.34 21.72
CA GLU A 238 0.16 -4.03 20.81
C GLU A 238 -0.36 -5.42 20.37
N PRO A 239 -0.82 -6.32 21.27
CA PRO A 239 -1.41 -7.60 20.88
C PRO A 239 -2.60 -7.49 19.93
N VAL A 240 -3.45 -6.48 20.06
CA VAL A 240 -4.65 -6.31 19.21
C VAL A 240 -4.33 -5.63 17.89
N ALA A 241 -3.37 -4.70 17.86
CA ALA A 241 -2.84 -4.15 16.60
C ALA A 241 -2.10 -5.23 15.77
N VAL A 242 -1.29 -6.06 16.41
CA VAL A 242 -0.60 -7.19 15.77
C VAL A 242 -1.60 -8.27 15.31
N ARG A 243 -2.66 -8.53 16.09
CA ARG A 243 -3.71 -9.51 15.76
C ARG A 243 -4.64 -9.02 14.66
N GLY A 244 -5.07 -7.77 14.69
CA GLY A 244 -5.90 -7.17 13.65
C GLY A 244 -5.15 -7.02 12.31
N ALA A 245 -3.83 -6.75 12.35
CA ALA A 245 -2.98 -6.82 11.16
C ALA A 245 -2.90 -8.24 10.57
N ARG A 246 -2.89 -9.31 11.40
CA ARG A 246 -2.97 -10.71 10.95
C ARG A 246 -4.33 -11.08 10.35
N GLU A 247 -5.39 -10.39 10.75
CA GLU A 247 -6.76 -10.59 10.26
C GLU A 247 -7.15 -9.62 9.13
N GLY A 248 -6.18 -8.89 8.57
CA GLY A 248 -6.33 -8.10 7.35
C GLY A 248 -6.86 -6.67 7.57
N TRP A 249 -6.75 -6.13 8.77
CA TRP A 249 -7.20 -4.76 9.03
C TRP A 249 -6.15 -3.74 8.57
N PRO A 250 -6.56 -2.62 7.94
CA PRO A 250 -5.65 -1.53 7.64
C PRO A 250 -5.06 -0.95 8.94
N ALA A 251 -3.74 -0.70 8.98
CA ALA A 251 -3.07 -0.16 10.16
C ALA A 251 -3.67 1.17 10.68
N ALA A 252 -4.31 1.94 9.80
CA ALA A 252 -5.05 3.15 10.15
C ALA A 252 -6.32 2.86 10.99
N ALA A 253 -6.98 1.73 10.78
CA ALA A 253 -8.18 1.34 11.52
C ALA A 253 -7.90 1.15 13.02
N HIS A 254 -6.70 0.73 13.41
CA HIS A 254 -6.31 0.54 14.83
C HIS A 254 -6.18 1.86 15.59
N ARG A 255 -5.53 2.87 15.00
CA ARG A 255 -5.43 4.21 15.62
C ARG A 255 -6.79 4.90 15.69
N THR A 256 -7.63 4.71 14.67
CA THR A 256 -9.00 5.22 14.67
C THR A 256 -9.87 4.52 15.72
N ALA A 257 -9.73 3.19 15.87
CA ALA A 257 -10.44 2.40 16.88
C ALA A 257 -10.03 2.79 18.31
N HIS A 258 -8.74 2.91 18.62
CA HIS A 258 -8.30 3.34 19.95
C HIS A 258 -8.80 4.75 20.30
N ARG A 259 -8.94 5.66 19.34
CA ARG A 259 -9.56 6.97 19.61
C ARG A 259 -11.09 6.90 19.72
N HIS A 260 -11.74 5.95 19.03
CA HIS A 260 -13.19 5.73 19.10
C HIS A 260 -13.62 5.07 20.41
N TYR A 261 -12.81 4.15 20.91
CA TYR A 261 -13.21 3.24 21.99
C TYR A 261 -12.26 3.25 23.17
N GLY A 262 -11.09 3.88 23.09
CA GLY A 262 -10.07 3.88 24.15
C GLY A 262 -10.32 4.91 25.25
N PRO A 263 -9.39 5.02 26.21
CA PRO A 263 -9.56 5.84 27.42
C PRO A 263 -9.75 7.35 27.15
N THR A 264 -9.33 7.82 25.98
CA THR A 264 -9.42 9.21 25.52
C THR A 264 -10.65 9.49 24.65
N ALA A 265 -11.54 8.51 24.46
CA ALA A 265 -12.79 8.69 23.74
C ALA A 265 -13.72 9.68 24.48
N PRO A 266 -14.52 10.49 23.75
CA PRO A 266 -15.51 11.37 24.36
C PRO A 266 -16.47 10.59 25.28
N ARG A 267 -16.63 11.05 26.52
CA ARG A 267 -17.39 10.33 27.57
C ARG A 267 -18.90 10.58 27.51
N GLU A 268 -19.34 11.59 26.77
CA GLU A 268 -20.77 11.93 26.68
C GLU A 268 -21.50 11.11 25.61
N PRO A 269 -22.73 10.64 25.88
CA PRO A 269 -23.59 10.01 24.88
C PRO A 269 -23.80 10.91 23.67
N VAL A 270 -23.33 10.47 22.49
CA VAL A 270 -23.69 11.12 21.24
C VAL A 270 -25.15 10.76 20.96
N ARG A 271 -26.05 11.74 21.08
CA ARG A 271 -27.46 11.54 20.74
C ARG A 271 -27.65 11.63 19.23
N PRO A 272 -28.60 10.87 18.64
CA PRO A 272 -29.02 11.10 17.27
C PRO A 272 -29.39 12.56 17.08
N ARG A 273 -28.86 13.19 16.04
CA ARG A 273 -29.13 14.59 15.71
C ARG A 273 -29.31 14.74 14.22
N VAL A 274 -30.29 15.53 13.85
CA VAL A 274 -30.47 16.02 12.48
C VAL A 274 -30.09 17.49 12.51
N ARG A 275 -29.08 17.87 11.72
CA ARG A 275 -28.68 19.28 11.58
C ARG A 275 -28.93 19.74 10.16
N ARG A 276 -29.54 20.92 10.00
CA ARG A 276 -29.47 21.64 8.73
C ARG A 276 -28.10 22.30 8.59
N ARG A 277 -27.51 22.14 7.41
CA ARG A 277 -26.31 22.88 7.02
C ARG A 277 -26.58 24.39 7.06
N ARG A 278 -25.65 25.17 7.60
CA ARG A 278 -25.63 26.63 7.40
C ARG A 278 -25.20 26.92 5.96
N ALA A 279 -25.97 27.72 5.25
CA ALA A 279 -25.62 28.14 3.90
C ALA A 279 -24.26 28.89 3.92
N PRO A 280 -23.40 28.70 2.91
CA PRO A 280 -22.08 29.34 2.87
C PRO A 280 -22.15 30.87 2.72
N ASP A 281 -23.31 31.40 2.33
CA ASP A 281 -23.66 32.82 2.32
C ASP A 281 -24.40 33.18 3.63
N GLY A 282 -23.83 34.08 4.42
CA GLY A 282 -24.34 34.52 5.73
C GLY A 282 -25.68 35.29 5.71
N ARG A 283 -26.63 34.95 4.83
CA ARG A 283 -27.97 35.55 4.79
C ARG A 283 -28.99 34.53 5.31
N THR A 284 -29.30 34.60 6.59
CA THR A 284 -30.53 34.03 7.14
C THR A 284 -31.73 34.75 6.52
N ARG A 285 -32.62 34.02 5.83
CA ARG A 285 -34.00 34.49 5.60
C ARG A 285 -34.66 34.63 6.98
N PRO A 286 -35.28 35.78 7.31
CA PRO A 286 -35.99 35.92 8.56
C PRO A 286 -37.40 35.36 8.38
N ASP A 287 -37.57 34.09 8.72
CA ASP A 287 -38.86 33.58 9.21
C ASP A 287 -38.59 32.34 10.04
N ASP A 288 -38.60 32.54 11.35
CA ASP A 288 -39.11 31.61 12.38
C ASP A 288 -38.76 32.18 13.75
N ARG A 289 -39.62 33.11 14.20
CA ARG A 289 -39.80 33.38 15.64
C ARG A 289 -40.87 32.42 16.15
N GLY A 290 -40.52 31.66 17.19
CA GLY A 290 -41.41 30.76 17.94
C GLY A 290 -41.10 29.29 17.60
N VAL A 291 -40.90 28.37 18.53
CA VAL A 291 -41.68 28.13 19.75
C VAL A 291 -40.78 27.46 20.79
N ARG A 292 -40.64 28.05 21.98
CA ARG A 292 -40.19 27.31 23.18
C ARG A 292 -41.38 26.48 23.66
N GLY A 293 -41.45 25.22 23.23
CA GLY A 293 -42.44 24.24 23.67
C GLY A 293 -41.86 23.34 24.75
N ARG A 294 -42.54 23.34 25.89
CA ARG A 294 -42.26 22.55 27.10
C ARG A 294 -42.27 21.03 26.84
N SER A 295 -41.52 20.29 27.63
CA SER A 295 -41.57 18.83 27.75
C SER A 295 -42.99 18.32 28.01
N PRO A 296 -43.40 17.19 27.40
CA PRO A 296 -44.48 16.38 27.93
C PRO A 296 -43.97 15.05 28.47
N GLY A 297 -44.33 14.77 29.72
CA GLY A 297 -44.32 13.42 30.28
C GLY A 297 -45.50 12.60 29.76
N LEU A 298 -45.37 11.29 29.94
CA LEU A 298 -46.41 10.29 30.20
C LEU A 298 -47.67 10.31 29.31
N LEU A 299 -47.73 9.33 28.40
CA LEU A 299 -48.97 8.76 27.85
C LEU A 299 -49.81 8.16 29.01
N PRO A 300 -51.16 8.17 28.93
CA PRO A 300 -51.85 7.11 28.17
C PRO A 300 -53.21 7.47 27.53
N GLY A 301 -53.55 6.72 26.47
CA GLY A 301 -54.86 6.06 26.33
C GLY A 301 -55.96 6.74 25.50
N MET A 302 -56.46 5.98 24.50
CA MET A 302 -57.84 6.00 23.94
C MET A 302 -58.31 7.32 23.27
N SER A 303 -59.09 7.41 22.21
CA SER A 303 -59.81 6.49 21.33
C SER A 303 -60.44 7.35 20.19
N ARG A 304 -60.84 6.71 19.09
CA ARG A 304 -61.92 7.11 18.14
C ARG A 304 -61.72 8.30 17.17
N SER A 305 -61.74 7.94 15.88
CA SER A 305 -62.31 8.65 14.71
C SER A 305 -63.82 8.98 14.92
N PRO A 306 -64.59 9.65 14.01
CA PRO A 306 -64.29 10.08 12.63
C PRO A 306 -64.92 11.46 12.20
N GLN A 307 -64.95 11.71 10.88
CA GLN A 307 -65.86 12.59 10.08
C GLN A 307 -65.48 14.07 9.92
N CYS A 308 -65.15 14.53 8.70
CA CYS A 308 -66.01 14.94 7.56
C CYS A 308 -66.58 16.36 7.72
N GLY A 309 -66.40 17.21 6.70
CA GLY A 309 -67.08 18.51 6.63
C GLY A 309 -66.51 19.44 5.57
N ASP A 310 -67.21 19.50 4.44
CA ASP A 310 -67.05 20.39 3.29
C ASP A 310 -67.08 21.90 3.61
N GLY A 311 -66.57 22.71 2.68
CA GLY A 311 -66.74 24.17 2.71
C GLY A 311 -66.24 24.85 1.44
N VAL A 312 -67.13 25.04 0.48
CA VAL A 312 -66.94 25.62 -0.86
C VAL A 312 -67.21 27.15 -0.84
N ILE A 313 -66.74 27.86 -1.90
CA ILE A 313 -67.25 29.15 -2.46
C ILE A 313 -66.58 30.43 -1.85
N ARG A 314 -66.03 31.43 -2.58
CA ARG A 314 -66.51 32.19 -3.76
C ARG A 314 -65.42 33.05 -4.43
N HIS A 315 -65.72 33.38 -5.69
CA HIS A 315 -65.12 34.33 -6.65
C HIS A 315 -64.81 35.76 -6.18
N GLY A 316 -63.88 36.42 -6.92
CA GLY A 316 -63.84 37.87 -7.10
C GLY A 316 -62.83 38.33 -8.17
N GLN A 317 -63.33 38.73 -9.34
CA GLN A 317 -62.60 39.36 -10.45
C GLN A 317 -62.10 40.79 -10.12
N GLY A 318 -61.08 41.28 -10.85
CA GLY A 318 -61.10 42.68 -11.31
C GLY A 318 -59.78 43.45 -11.47
N ARG A 319 -59.38 43.59 -12.75
CA ARG A 319 -58.96 44.84 -13.46
C ARG A 319 -57.62 45.56 -13.17
N ASN A 320 -56.95 45.87 -14.30
CA ASN A 320 -56.27 47.12 -14.76
C ASN A 320 -55.41 47.91 -13.75
N GLY A 321 -54.21 48.42 -14.05
CA GLY A 321 -53.63 48.88 -15.30
C GLY A 321 -53.01 50.29 -15.08
N ASN A 322 -51.85 50.53 -15.69
CA ASN A 322 -51.18 51.83 -15.97
C ASN A 322 -50.33 52.57 -14.90
N ARG A 323 -49.02 52.63 -15.26
CA ARG A 323 -48.16 53.82 -15.54
C ARG A 323 -47.77 54.83 -14.44
N ARG A 324 -46.45 55.05 -14.36
CA ARG A 324 -45.65 56.32 -14.46
C ARG A 324 -44.17 55.87 -14.63
N ALA A 325 -43.40 56.15 -15.69
CA ALA A 325 -42.84 57.41 -16.23
C ALA A 325 -42.17 58.26 -15.13
N ALA A 326 -40.94 58.75 -15.21
CA ALA A 326 -40.16 59.24 -16.36
C ALA A 326 -38.63 59.29 -16.03
N SER A 327 -37.77 59.17 -17.06
CA SER A 327 -36.78 60.18 -17.58
C SER A 327 -35.56 60.45 -16.69
N SER A 328 -34.33 60.70 -17.13
CA SER A 328 -33.60 60.89 -18.40
C SER A 328 -32.17 61.27 -17.94
N THR A 329 -31.04 60.98 -18.57
CA THR A 329 -30.43 61.49 -19.82
C THR A 329 -29.03 60.82 -19.86
N ASP A 330 -28.59 60.10 -20.89
CA ASP A 330 -28.09 60.58 -22.20
C ASP A 330 -26.84 61.49 -22.02
N VAL A 331 -25.67 61.24 -22.64
CA VAL A 331 -25.41 61.49 -24.06
C VAL A 331 -23.97 61.07 -24.47
N ARG A 332 -23.84 60.70 -25.75
CA ARG A 332 -22.68 60.78 -26.70
C ARG A 332 -21.81 59.54 -26.93
N GLY A 333 -21.97 58.99 -28.14
CA GLY A 333 -20.97 58.17 -28.82
C GLY A 333 -20.16 58.93 -29.88
N GLY A 334 -19.28 58.18 -30.57
CA GLY A 334 -18.92 58.44 -31.97
C GLY A 334 -17.43 58.40 -32.34
N ARG A 335 -17.13 57.56 -33.35
CA ARG A 335 -15.99 57.55 -34.33
C ARG A 335 -14.73 56.75 -33.92
N ARG A 336 -14.39 55.55 -34.46
CA ARG A 336 -14.01 55.02 -35.83
C ARG A 336 -12.69 55.62 -36.39
N PRO A 337 -11.90 54.97 -37.31
CA PRO A 337 -11.77 53.57 -37.78
C PRO A 337 -10.30 53.06 -38.12
N THR A 338 -10.16 51.78 -38.53
CA THR A 338 -9.23 51.14 -39.55
C THR A 338 -7.78 51.64 -39.76
N THR A 339 -6.72 50.81 -39.71
CA THR A 339 -6.10 49.99 -40.80
C THR A 339 -4.77 49.39 -40.25
N SER A 340 -4.52 48.07 -40.24
CA SER A 340 -3.91 47.19 -41.27
C SER A 340 -2.52 47.59 -41.80
N TRP A 341 -1.50 46.77 -41.52
CA TRP A 341 -0.29 46.63 -42.36
C TRP A 341 0.04 45.12 -42.60
N TRP A 342 -0.25 44.67 -43.83
CA TRP A 342 0.44 43.72 -44.74
C TRP A 342 0.84 42.27 -44.34
N SER A 343 -0.04 41.34 -44.75
CA SER A 343 0.09 40.12 -45.60
C SER A 343 1.45 39.50 -46.08
N THR A 344 1.69 38.22 -45.66
CA THR A 344 1.89 36.90 -46.39
C THR A 344 2.84 36.73 -47.61
N PRO A 345 3.27 35.51 -48.09
CA PRO A 345 2.78 34.11 -47.84
C PRO A 345 3.80 32.91 -47.80
N ALA A 346 3.25 31.71 -47.50
CA ALA A 346 3.47 30.36 -48.11
C ALA A 346 4.47 29.30 -47.55
N GLY A 347 3.93 28.07 -47.40
CA GLY A 347 4.58 26.73 -47.35
C GLY A 347 4.76 26.15 -45.95
N GLY A 348 4.36 24.95 -45.55
CA GLY A 348 3.90 23.71 -46.19
C GLY A 348 4.17 22.56 -45.20
N ASP A 349 3.39 21.46 -45.29
CA ASP A 349 3.54 20.17 -44.56
C ASP A 349 3.09 20.14 -43.08
N GLY A 350 2.20 19.27 -42.59
CA GLY A 350 1.66 18.01 -43.10
C GLY A 350 1.54 17.03 -41.92
N TYR A 351 0.42 17.04 -41.17
CA TYR A 351 0.10 15.99 -40.19
C TYR A 351 -1.24 15.35 -40.57
N PRO A 352 -1.30 14.02 -40.82
CA PRO A 352 -2.52 13.39 -41.31
C PRO A 352 -3.57 13.26 -40.21
N ARG A 353 -4.80 13.67 -40.55
CA ARG A 353 -6.03 13.22 -39.91
C ARG A 353 -6.18 11.71 -40.17
N GLY A 354 -5.94 10.89 -39.14
CA GLY A 354 -6.32 9.49 -39.13
C GLY A 354 -7.78 9.36 -38.70
N GLN A 355 -8.61 8.89 -39.63
CA GLN A 355 -10.02 8.56 -39.42
C GLN A 355 -10.17 7.54 -38.28
N SER A 356 -11.19 7.76 -37.45
CA SER A 356 -11.70 6.80 -36.48
C SER A 356 -12.18 5.54 -37.20
N ALA A 357 -11.45 4.44 -37.03
CA ALA A 357 -11.93 3.10 -37.39
C ALA A 357 -12.99 2.65 -36.37
N THR A 358 -14.22 3.12 -36.55
CA THR A 358 -15.42 2.39 -36.15
C THR A 358 -15.65 1.29 -37.18
N THR A 359 -15.42 0.02 -36.84
CA THR A 359 -16.15 -1.16 -37.36
C THR A 359 -15.53 -2.45 -36.84
N GLY A 360 -16.25 -3.14 -35.95
CA GLY A 360 -15.95 -4.51 -35.54
C GLY A 360 -17.17 -5.30 -35.07
N GLY A 361 -18.30 -4.63 -34.80
CA GLY A 361 -19.55 -5.26 -34.36
C GLY A 361 -20.69 -5.27 -35.39
N GLU A 362 -20.64 -4.47 -36.45
CA GLU A 362 -21.81 -4.27 -37.33
C GLU A 362 -21.71 -4.91 -38.73
N LEU A 363 -20.54 -5.41 -39.13
CA LEU A 363 -20.35 -6.05 -40.46
C LEU A 363 -20.70 -7.56 -40.50
N CYS A 364 -21.11 -8.18 -39.38
CA CYS A 364 -21.50 -9.60 -39.37
C CYS A 364 -22.99 -9.86 -39.65
N ARG A 365 -23.81 -8.82 -39.89
CA ARG A 365 -25.26 -9.01 -40.16
C ARG A 365 -25.62 -9.19 -41.63
N GLU A 366 -24.69 -8.99 -42.57
CA GLU A 366 -25.01 -8.98 -44.02
C GLU A 366 -24.10 -9.87 -44.89
N MET A 367 -23.57 -10.99 -44.38
CA MET A 367 -22.82 -11.94 -45.22
C MET A 367 -23.67 -13.14 -45.66
N PRO A 368 -23.65 -13.53 -46.96
CA PRO A 368 -24.30 -14.74 -47.46
C PRO A 368 -23.76 -16.01 -46.78
N GLN A 369 -24.66 -16.93 -46.44
CA GLN A 369 -24.44 -18.12 -45.59
C GLN A 369 -23.35 -19.11 -46.04
N ARG A 370 -22.64 -18.87 -47.16
CA ARG A 370 -21.61 -19.78 -47.69
C ARG A 370 -20.20 -19.57 -47.09
N TRP A 371 -19.97 -18.47 -46.37
CA TRP A 371 -18.65 -18.13 -45.81
C TRP A 371 -18.56 -18.15 -44.27
N SER A 372 -19.65 -18.47 -43.57
CA SER A 372 -19.76 -18.37 -42.10
C SER A 372 -19.01 -19.45 -41.31
N ARG A 373 -18.50 -20.51 -41.95
CA ARG A 373 -17.91 -21.65 -41.23
C ARG A 373 -16.41 -21.56 -40.96
N ARG A 374 -15.68 -20.57 -41.47
CA ARG A 374 -14.20 -20.50 -41.30
C ARG A 374 -13.67 -19.32 -40.47
N TRP A 375 -14.50 -18.32 -40.16
CA TRP A 375 -14.04 -17.08 -39.52
C TRP A 375 -14.70 -16.77 -38.17
N CYS A 376 -15.69 -17.55 -37.74
CA CYS A 376 -16.36 -17.41 -36.44
C CYS A 376 -15.99 -18.50 -35.41
N GLU A 377 -14.83 -19.15 -35.56
CA GLU A 377 -14.25 -19.96 -34.50
C GLU A 377 -13.23 -19.12 -33.71
N VAL A 378 -13.71 -18.36 -32.74
CA VAL A 378 -12.88 -18.05 -31.58
C VAL A 378 -12.56 -19.39 -30.91
N PRO A 379 -11.29 -19.75 -30.66
CA PRO A 379 -10.98 -21.00 -30.00
C PRO A 379 -11.68 -21.00 -28.65
N ARG A 380 -12.67 -21.89 -28.46
CA ARG A 380 -13.14 -22.24 -27.12
C ARG A 380 -11.92 -22.77 -26.39
N ALA A 381 -11.37 -21.98 -25.47
CA ALA A 381 -10.46 -22.50 -24.47
C ALA A 381 -11.23 -23.61 -23.75
N SER A 382 -10.80 -24.85 -23.98
CA SER A 382 -11.33 -26.04 -23.34
C SER A 382 -11.40 -25.81 -21.83
N GLY A 383 -12.61 -25.86 -21.27
CA GLY A 383 -12.94 -25.53 -19.88
C GLY A 383 -12.41 -26.49 -18.82
N GLY A 384 -11.27 -27.14 -19.04
CA GLY A 384 -10.54 -27.91 -18.04
C GLY A 384 -9.15 -27.33 -17.89
N ASP A 385 -8.90 -26.59 -16.80
CA ASP A 385 -7.58 -26.39 -16.13
C ASP A 385 -7.44 -25.04 -15.40
N VAL A 386 -8.34 -24.07 -15.63
CA VAL A 386 -8.32 -22.77 -14.93
C VAL A 386 -8.49 -22.92 -13.41
N ARG A 387 -9.06 -24.03 -12.93
CA ARG A 387 -9.25 -24.32 -11.51
C ARG A 387 -7.94 -24.58 -10.73
N VAL A 388 -6.84 -24.96 -11.39
CA VAL A 388 -5.57 -25.31 -10.71
C VAL A 388 -4.67 -24.09 -10.44
N ALA A 389 -4.80 -23.02 -11.24
CA ALA A 389 -3.96 -21.82 -11.13
C ALA A 389 -4.45 -20.82 -10.06
N ALA A 390 -5.76 -20.77 -9.79
CA ALA A 390 -6.36 -19.85 -8.82
C ALA A 390 -5.83 -19.97 -7.36
N PRO A 391 -5.47 -21.16 -6.83
CA PRO A 391 -4.90 -21.28 -5.47
C PRO A 391 -3.37 -21.15 -5.38
N LEU A 392 -2.66 -20.93 -6.50
CA LEU A 392 -1.18 -20.81 -6.49
C LEU A 392 -0.70 -19.36 -6.46
N LEU A 393 -1.46 -18.43 -7.05
CA LEU A 393 -1.10 -17.02 -7.14
C LEU A 393 -1.59 -16.26 -5.90
N ARG A 394 -0.78 -15.33 -5.41
CA ARG A 394 -1.13 -14.49 -4.26
C ARG A 394 -2.23 -13.51 -4.65
N GLN A 395 -3.27 -13.43 -3.82
CA GLN A 395 -4.32 -12.43 -4.00
C GLN A 395 -3.82 -11.04 -3.58
N ARG A 396 -4.21 -9.98 -4.31
CA ARG A 396 -3.76 -8.60 -4.05
C ARG A 396 -4.16 -8.06 -2.67
N ASP A 397 -5.13 -8.70 -2.01
CA ASP A 397 -5.67 -8.28 -0.73
C ASP A 397 -5.02 -9.00 0.47
N GLU A 398 -4.09 -9.95 0.25
CA GLU A 398 -3.32 -10.55 1.35
C GLU A 398 -2.40 -9.50 2.01
N PRO A 399 -2.25 -9.53 3.36
CA PRO A 399 -1.49 -8.55 4.11
C PRO A 399 -0.07 -8.40 3.56
N LEU A 400 0.40 -7.16 3.51
CA LEU A 400 1.70 -6.76 2.95
C LEU A 400 2.89 -7.21 3.79
N SER A 401 2.66 -7.57 5.05
CA SER A 401 3.70 -7.98 6.00
C SER A 401 4.39 -9.28 5.62
N ALA A 402 5.67 -9.38 5.95
CA ALA A 402 6.43 -10.61 5.77
C ALA A 402 5.85 -11.74 6.62
N SER A 403 5.70 -12.90 6.01
CA SER A 403 5.28 -14.12 6.69
C SER A 403 6.40 -14.73 7.52
N PHE A 404 6.05 -15.56 8.49
CA PHE A 404 7.02 -16.35 9.26
C PHE A 404 7.99 -17.14 8.37
N LEU A 405 7.53 -17.68 7.24
CA LEU A 405 8.37 -18.46 6.31
C LEU A 405 9.41 -17.59 5.61
N GLU A 406 9.07 -16.34 5.32
CA GLU A 406 9.97 -15.37 4.71
C GLU A 406 11.06 -14.93 5.71
N LEU A 407 10.67 -14.69 6.96
CA LEU A 407 11.60 -14.43 8.07
C LEU A 407 12.51 -15.64 8.35
N PHE A 408 11.95 -16.85 8.36
CA PHE A 408 12.70 -18.09 8.56
C PHE A 408 13.67 -18.36 7.40
N PHE A 409 13.28 -18.04 6.16
CA PHE A 409 14.18 -18.08 5.01
C PHE A 409 15.34 -17.08 5.18
N ASP A 410 15.08 -15.86 5.65
CA ASP A 410 16.15 -14.89 5.84
C ASP A 410 17.13 -15.30 6.94
N LEU A 411 16.70 -16.06 7.96
CA LEU A 411 17.61 -16.55 9.00
C LEU A 411 18.76 -17.39 8.44
N ALA A 412 18.55 -18.11 7.33
CA ALA A 412 19.62 -18.84 6.65
C ALA A 412 20.75 -17.91 6.14
N PHE A 413 20.45 -16.63 5.90
CA PHE A 413 21.44 -15.64 5.49
C PHE A 413 22.36 -15.19 6.62
N VAL A 414 21.99 -15.38 7.89
CA VAL A 414 22.93 -15.16 9.01
C VAL A 414 24.14 -16.07 8.84
N LEU A 415 23.91 -17.36 8.59
CA LEU A 415 24.98 -18.32 8.31
C LEU A 415 25.75 -17.95 7.04
N ALA A 416 25.05 -17.54 5.98
CA ALA A 416 25.68 -17.12 4.73
C ALA A 416 26.69 -15.98 4.94
N LEU A 417 26.28 -14.94 5.66
CA LEU A 417 27.12 -13.77 5.94
C LEU A 417 28.28 -14.13 6.87
N MET A 418 28.04 -14.93 7.91
CA MET A 418 29.10 -15.42 8.81
C MET A 418 30.17 -16.23 8.09
N GLN A 419 29.78 -17.09 7.14
CA GLN A 419 30.75 -17.90 6.39
C GLN A 419 31.55 -17.05 5.40
N LEU A 420 30.90 -16.03 4.79
CA LEU A 420 31.57 -15.08 3.90
C LEU A 420 32.55 -14.17 4.66
N SER A 421 32.21 -13.72 5.88
CA SER A 421 33.12 -12.93 6.70
C SER A 421 34.34 -13.76 7.11
N GLY A 422 34.15 -15.03 7.48
CA GLY A 422 35.25 -15.97 7.73
C GLY A 422 36.18 -16.17 6.53
N VAL A 423 35.63 -16.35 5.32
CA VAL A 423 36.44 -16.45 4.08
C VAL A 423 37.25 -15.18 3.85
N LEU A 424 36.65 -14.01 3.98
CA LEU A 424 37.34 -12.73 3.79
C LEU A 424 38.41 -12.48 4.85
N LEU A 425 38.15 -12.86 6.11
CA LEU A 425 39.11 -12.75 7.20
C LEU A 425 40.33 -13.65 6.97
N SER A 426 40.13 -14.86 6.46
CA SER A 426 41.22 -15.81 6.18
C SER A 426 42.18 -15.32 5.07
N ASN A 427 41.69 -14.50 4.15
CA ASN A 427 42.47 -13.98 3.02
C ASN A 427 42.07 -12.53 2.71
N MET A 428 42.64 -11.58 3.47
CA MET A 428 42.38 -10.14 3.32
C MET A 428 43.15 -9.50 2.14
N THR A 429 43.34 -10.24 1.04
CA THR A 429 43.93 -9.70 -0.21
C THR A 429 42.83 -9.22 -1.16
N VAL A 430 43.21 -8.47 -2.20
CA VAL A 430 42.28 -8.09 -3.28
C VAL A 430 41.67 -9.33 -3.94
N ALA A 431 42.46 -10.39 -4.13
CA ALA A 431 41.97 -11.65 -4.69
C ALA A 431 40.95 -12.33 -3.76
N GLY A 432 41.23 -12.39 -2.45
CA GLY A 432 40.29 -12.93 -1.46
C GLY A 432 39.00 -12.11 -1.36
N ALA A 433 39.08 -10.78 -1.46
CA ALA A 433 37.92 -9.90 -1.53
C ALA A 433 37.08 -10.16 -2.80
N LEU A 434 37.72 -10.27 -3.97
CA LEU A 434 37.03 -10.60 -5.22
C LEU A 434 36.38 -11.98 -5.18
N ASN A 435 37.04 -12.97 -4.57
CA ASN A 435 36.47 -14.31 -4.36
C ASN A 435 35.24 -14.26 -3.44
N THR A 436 35.34 -13.54 -2.33
CA THR A 436 34.20 -13.34 -1.40
C THR A 436 33.02 -12.69 -2.10
N VAL A 437 33.27 -11.67 -2.94
CA VAL A 437 32.23 -11.03 -3.76
C VAL A 437 31.62 -12.03 -4.75
N LEU A 438 32.44 -12.86 -5.41
CA LEU A 438 31.98 -13.90 -6.34
C LEU A 438 31.07 -14.93 -5.65
N LEU A 439 31.28 -15.21 -4.37
CA LEU A 439 30.43 -16.10 -3.56
C LEU A 439 29.20 -15.38 -2.98
N LEU A 440 29.30 -14.08 -2.66
CA LEU A 440 28.19 -13.26 -2.16
C LEU A 440 27.11 -13.04 -3.23
N LEU A 441 27.49 -12.79 -4.48
CA LEU A 441 26.58 -12.49 -5.59
C LEU A 441 25.49 -13.57 -5.82
N PRO A 442 25.82 -14.87 -5.97
CA PRO A 442 24.80 -15.91 -6.13
C PRO A 442 23.93 -16.10 -4.88
N LEU A 443 24.49 -15.98 -3.67
CA LEU A 443 23.70 -16.03 -2.43
C LEU A 443 22.67 -14.89 -2.38
N TRP A 444 23.11 -13.67 -2.68
CA TRP A 444 22.22 -12.51 -2.84
C TRP A 444 21.16 -12.76 -3.92
N TRP A 445 21.55 -13.35 -5.05
CA TRP A 445 20.61 -13.62 -6.14
C TRP A 445 19.53 -14.62 -5.77
N VAL A 446 19.87 -15.66 -5.00
CA VAL A 446 18.89 -16.58 -4.40
C VAL A 446 17.89 -15.79 -3.55
N TRP A 447 18.37 -14.88 -2.71
CA TRP A 447 17.51 -14.03 -1.87
C TRP A 447 16.56 -13.18 -2.72
N VAL A 448 17.09 -12.43 -3.70
CA VAL A 448 16.34 -11.53 -4.57
C VAL A 448 15.23 -12.26 -5.30
N VAL A 449 15.55 -13.37 -5.96
CA VAL A 449 14.57 -14.12 -6.75
C VAL A 449 13.55 -14.82 -5.84
N THR A 450 13.93 -15.19 -4.61
CA THR A 450 12.99 -15.72 -3.60
C THR A 450 12.01 -14.68 -3.12
N THR A 451 12.46 -13.47 -2.84
CA THR A 451 11.58 -12.35 -2.51
C THR A 451 10.63 -12.02 -3.67
N TRP A 452 11.11 -12.06 -4.92
CA TRP A 452 10.24 -11.86 -6.09
C TRP A 452 9.24 -12.99 -6.31
N PHE A 453 9.59 -14.20 -5.87
CA PHE A 453 8.70 -15.36 -5.93
C PHE A 453 7.61 -15.27 -4.85
N SER A 454 7.97 -14.98 -3.61
CA SER A 454 7.00 -14.89 -2.51
C SER A 454 6.01 -13.72 -2.64
N ASP A 455 6.34 -12.69 -3.42
CA ASP A 455 5.38 -11.63 -3.78
C ASP A 455 4.25 -12.15 -4.70
N TRP A 456 4.52 -13.13 -5.56
CA TRP A 456 3.57 -13.59 -6.58
C TRP A 456 2.81 -14.86 -6.23
N TYR A 457 3.37 -15.73 -5.39
CA TYR A 457 2.78 -17.03 -5.09
C TYR A 457 2.22 -17.08 -3.67
N ALA A 458 1.02 -17.66 -3.53
CA ALA A 458 0.31 -17.75 -2.26
C ALA A 458 1.05 -18.68 -1.29
N ARG A 459 1.53 -18.13 -0.18
CA ARG A 459 2.32 -18.86 0.84
C ARG A 459 1.49 -19.86 1.64
N ALA A 460 0.17 -19.71 1.63
CA ALA A 460 -0.77 -20.69 2.19
C ALA A 460 -0.75 -22.02 1.43
N ASN A 461 -0.34 -22.02 0.16
CA ASN A 461 -0.28 -23.23 -0.66
C ASN A 461 0.86 -24.15 -0.18
N ARG A 462 0.53 -25.42 0.10
CA ARG A 462 1.48 -26.42 0.61
C ARG A 462 2.69 -26.60 -0.30
N ARG A 463 2.51 -26.52 -1.63
CA ARG A 463 3.60 -26.70 -2.61
C ARG A 463 4.55 -25.50 -2.63
N VAL A 464 3.99 -24.28 -2.61
CA VAL A 464 4.77 -23.03 -2.53
C VAL A 464 5.56 -22.99 -1.22
N ARG A 465 4.94 -23.39 -0.11
CA ARG A 465 5.60 -23.52 1.20
C ARG A 465 6.76 -24.51 1.17
N ALA A 466 6.56 -25.69 0.59
CA ALA A 466 7.62 -26.69 0.45
C ALA A 466 8.81 -26.16 -0.38
N LEU A 467 8.53 -25.40 -1.45
CA LEU A 467 9.59 -24.77 -2.24
C LEU A 467 10.34 -23.67 -1.49
N LEU A 468 9.66 -22.87 -0.68
CA LEU A 468 10.31 -21.86 0.16
C LEU A 468 11.22 -22.54 1.20
N LEU A 469 10.72 -23.57 1.89
CA LEU A 469 11.52 -24.35 2.85
C LEU A 469 12.70 -25.05 2.16
N GLY A 470 12.50 -25.62 0.97
CA GLY A 470 13.57 -26.21 0.18
C GLY A 470 14.60 -25.17 -0.27
N SER A 471 14.17 -23.94 -0.55
CA SER A 471 15.09 -22.83 -0.84
C SER A 471 15.88 -22.43 0.40
N THR A 472 15.28 -22.47 1.60
CA THR A 472 15.99 -22.26 2.88
C THR A 472 17.07 -23.30 3.08
N VAL A 473 16.75 -24.59 2.92
CA VAL A 473 17.74 -25.69 2.98
C VAL A 473 18.83 -25.48 1.95
N GLY A 474 18.46 -25.05 0.73
CA GLY A 474 19.42 -24.74 -0.32
C GLY A 474 20.40 -23.64 0.07
N VAL A 475 19.92 -22.53 0.63
CA VAL A 475 20.81 -21.46 1.13
C VAL A 475 21.72 -21.99 2.23
N ILE A 476 21.21 -22.77 3.19
CA ILE A 476 22.05 -23.36 4.26
C ILE A 476 23.16 -24.24 3.69
N LEU A 477 22.84 -25.12 2.73
CA LEU A 477 23.83 -25.99 2.07
C LEU A 477 24.86 -25.18 1.27
N MET A 478 24.43 -24.14 0.56
CA MET A 478 25.35 -23.23 -0.12
C MET A 478 26.27 -22.53 0.88
N SER A 479 25.73 -21.98 1.97
CA SER A 479 26.50 -21.29 3.00
C SER A 479 27.49 -22.22 3.71
N ALA A 480 27.09 -23.46 4.00
CA ALA A 480 27.99 -24.46 4.57
C ALA A 480 29.14 -24.80 3.63
N ALA A 481 28.91 -24.76 2.31
CA ALA A 481 29.93 -25.00 1.31
C ALA A 481 30.92 -23.84 1.10
N VAL A 482 30.54 -22.60 1.47
CA VAL A 482 31.33 -21.38 1.20
C VAL A 482 32.81 -21.48 1.60
N PRO A 483 33.19 -21.92 2.81
CA PRO A 483 34.61 -21.97 3.20
C PRO A 483 35.41 -23.02 2.42
N TYR A 484 34.73 -24.08 1.96
CA TYR A 484 35.35 -25.27 1.39
C TYR A 484 35.19 -25.38 -0.14
N VAL A 485 34.77 -24.30 -0.80
CA VAL A 485 34.57 -24.28 -2.26
C VAL A 485 35.86 -24.67 -3.00
N GLU A 486 37.00 -24.15 -2.54
CA GLU A 486 38.31 -24.45 -3.13
C GLU A 486 38.77 -25.88 -2.80
N GLU A 487 38.34 -26.40 -1.64
CA GLU A 487 38.66 -27.72 -1.09
C GLU A 487 37.72 -28.85 -1.58
N GLY A 488 36.94 -28.61 -2.63
CA GLY A 488 36.12 -29.64 -3.29
C GLY A 488 34.61 -29.53 -3.09
N GLN A 489 34.11 -28.56 -2.30
CA GLN A 489 32.66 -28.34 -2.14
C GLN A 489 32.03 -27.43 -3.21
N ALA A 490 32.77 -27.09 -4.28
CA ALA A 490 32.24 -26.30 -5.40
C ALA A 490 30.98 -26.92 -6.04
N VAL A 491 30.90 -28.25 -6.12
CA VAL A 491 29.72 -28.97 -6.65
C VAL A 491 28.50 -28.80 -5.75
N LEU A 492 28.68 -28.84 -4.43
CA LEU A 492 27.57 -28.61 -3.49
C LEU A 492 27.06 -27.17 -3.59
N PHE A 493 27.96 -26.19 -3.68
CA PHE A 493 27.61 -24.79 -3.82
C PHE A 493 26.85 -24.51 -5.13
N ALA A 494 27.46 -24.83 -6.27
CA ALA A 494 26.90 -24.56 -7.59
C ALA A 494 25.69 -25.45 -7.89
N GLY A 495 25.75 -26.73 -7.54
CA GLY A 495 24.65 -27.68 -7.75
C GLY A 495 23.39 -27.27 -6.98
N THR A 496 23.54 -26.85 -5.72
CA THR A 496 22.42 -26.36 -4.93
C THR A 496 21.85 -25.05 -5.49
N TYR A 497 22.71 -24.10 -5.88
CA TYR A 497 22.28 -22.86 -6.54
C TYR A 497 21.41 -23.16 -7.77
N VAL A 498 21.90 -24.02 -8.67
CA VAL A 498 21.18 -24.44 -9.87
C VAL A 498 19.88 -25.15 -9.52
N ALA A 499 19.90 -26.08 -8.57
CA ALA A 499 18.71 -26.82 -8.14
C ALA A 499 17.60 -25.89 -7.60
N VAL A 500 17.95 -24.91 -6.76
CA VAL A 500 16.98 -23.94 -6.22
C VAL A 500 16.35 -23.11 -7.33
N HIS A 501 17.15 -22.55 -8.24
CA HIS A 501 16.65 -21.67 -9.30
C HIS A 501 15.88 -22.42 -10.39
N VAL A 502 16.47 -23.50 -10.94
CA VAL A 502 15.87 -24.30 -12.01
C VAL A 502 14.67 -25.08 -11.49
N GLY A 503 14.77 -25.69 -10.30
CA GLY A 503 13.67 -26.45 -9.70
C GLY A 503 12.43 -25.59 -9.42
N ARG A 504 12.62 -24.42 -8.80
CA ARG A 504 11.53 -23.49 -8.51
C ARG A 504 10.88 -22.93 -9.78
N SER A 505 11.69 -22.46 -10.72
CA SER A 505 11.17 -21.86 -11.97
C SER A 505 10.52 -22.91 -12.86
N GLY A 506 11.07 -24.12 -12.93
CA GLY A 506 10.49 -25.27 -13.63
C GLY A 506 9.16 -25.69 -13.02
N PHE A 507 9.11 -25.86 -11.69
CA PHE A 507 7.85 -26.14 -10.99
C PHE A 507 6.79 -25.08 -11.29
N ALA A 508 7.12 -23.80 -11.15
CA ALA A 508 6.18 -22.72 -11.39
C ALA A 508 5.68 -22.68 -12.85
N ALA A 509 6.56 -22.97 -13.83
CA ALA A 509 6.19 -23.04 -15.23
C ALA A 509 5.30 -24.26 -15.56
N LEU A 510 5.44 -25.36 -14.82
CA LEU A 510 4.58 -26.54 -14.91
C LEU A 510 3.23 -26.32 -14.22
N ALA A 511 3.25 -25.73 -13.03
CA ALA A 511 2.06 -25.48 -12.23
C ALA A 511 1.13 -24.43 -12.84
N LEU A 512 1.66 -23.52 -13.66
CA LEU A 512 0.90 -22.53 -14.43
C LEU A 512 0.61 -22.95 -15.87
N ARG A 513 0.64 -24.25 -16.20
CA ARG A 513 0.20 -24.74 -17.54
C ARG A 513 -1.20 -24.19 -17.88
N GLY A 514 -1.36 -23.73 -19.12
CA GLY A 514 -2.60 -23.07 -19.59
C GLY A 514 -2.83 -21.64 -19.10
N HIS A 515 -2.08 -21.13 -18.11
CA HIS A 515 -2.28 -19.79 -17.56
C HIS A 515 -1.42 -18.71 -18.28
N PRO A 516 -1.94 -17.49 -18.55
CA PRO A 516 -1.19 -16.45 -19.25
C PRO A 516 0.12 -16.04 -18.55
N LEU A 517 0.16 -16.12 -17.21
CA LEU A 517 1.37 -15.82 -16.43
C LEU A 517 2.48 -16.87 -16.51
N ARG A 518 2.26 -18.02 -17.17
CA ARG A 518 3.28 -19.07 -17.34
C ARG A 518 4.57 -18.59 -17.99
N ARG A 519 4.47 -17.56 -18.84
CA ARG A 519 5.61 -17.03 -19.59
C ARG A 519 6.73 -16.54 -18.67
N ARG A 520 6.39 -15.95 -17.52
CA ARG A 520 7.37 -15.42 -16.57
C ARG A 520 8.28 -16.50 -15.97
N PRO A 521 7.78 -17.55 -15.27
CA PRO A 521 8.65 -18.59 -14.74
C PRO A 521 9.39 -19.37 -15.84
N LEU A 522 8.82 -19.49 -17.04
CA LEU A 522 9.51 -20.12 -18.17
C LEU A 522 10.73 -19.31 -18.63
N ARG A 523 10.67 -17.97 -18.61
CA ARG A 523 11.85 -17.12 -18.85
C ARG A 523 12.94 -17.38 -17.82
N PHE A 524 12.59 -17.35 -16.54
CA PHE A 524 13.55 -17.61 -15.45
C PHE A 524 14.16 -18.99 -15.59
N PHE A 525 13.35 -20.01 -15.93
CA PHE A 525 13.84 -21.36 -16.17
C PHE A 525 14.89 -21.42 -17.29
N VAL A 526 14.63 -20.77 -18.43
CA VAL A 526 15.60 -20.72 -19.54
C VAL A 526 16.89 -20.02 -19.11
N TRP A 527 16.79 -18.85 -18.48
CA TRP A 527 17.95 -18.07 -18.05
C TRP A 527 18.81 -18.84 -17.04
N PHE A 528 18.20 -19.39 -15.98
CA PHE A 528 18.91 -20.13 -14.93
C PHE A 528 19.39 -21.50 -15.38
N SER A 529 18.77 -22.11 -16.39
CA SER A 529 19.33 -23.34 -16.99
C SER A 529 20.60 -23.03 -17.76
N THR A 530 20.62 -21.93 -18.52
CA THR A 530 21.80 -21.50 -19.28
C THR A 530 22.94 -21.09 -18.35
N SER A 531 22.69 -20.25 -17.34
CA SER A 531 23.73 -19.91 -16.34
C SER A 531 24.11 -21.12 -15.50
N GLY A 532 23.18 -22.04 -15.24
CA GLY A 532 23.44 -23.26 -14.50
C GLY A 532 24.47 -24.18 -15.15
N VAL A 533 24.53 -24.23 -16.49
CA VAL A 533 25.62 -24.95 -17.19
C VAL A 533 26.98 -24.36 -16.83
N LEU A 534 27.11 -23.04 -16.83
CA LEU A 534 28.37 -22.36 -16.48
C LEU A 534 28.76 -22.61 -15.01
N TRP A 535 27.78 -22.53 -14.09
CA TRP A 535 27.99 -22.85 -12.67
C TRP A 535 28.51 -24.27 -12.48
N LEU A 536 27.89 -25.26 -13.13
CA LEU A 536 28.28 -26.66 -13.03
C LEU A 536 29.63 -26.95 -13.69
N VAL A 537 29.90 -26.39 -14.87
CA VAL A 537 31.22 -26.52 -15.52
C VAL A 537 32.33 -26.00 -14.61
N GLY A 538 32.16 -24.82 -14.02
CA GLY A 538 33.11 -24.27 -13.05
C GLY A 538 33.22 -25.09 -11.75
N ALA A 539 32.18 -25.84 -11.39
CA ALA A 539 32.19 -26.69 -10.21
C ALA A 539 32.98 -27.99 -10.42
N PHE A 540 32.84 -28.62 -11.59
CA PHE A 540 33.57 -29.86 -11.93
C PHE A 540 35.01 -29.60 -12.41
N TRP A 541 35.28 -28.42 -12.99
CA TRP A 541 36.60 -28.05 -13.50
C TRP A 541 37.22 -26.91 -12.71
N ALA A 542 38.09 -27.25 -11.74
CA ALA A 542 38.73 -26.27 -10.87
C ALA A 542 39.50 -25.17 -11.64
N ALA A 543 40.23 -25.54 -12.70
CA ALA A 543 40.98 -24.59 -13.53
C ALA A 543 40.10 -23.56 -14.26
N ALA A 544 38.85 -23.90 -14.56
CA ALA A 544 37.90 -23.02 -15.24
C ALA A 544 36.89 -22.36 -14.27
N ARG A 545 36.99 -22.61 -12.96
CA ARG A 545 35.98 -22.21 -11.97
C ARG A 545 35.69 -20.72 -11.99
N ILE A 546 36.70 -19.90 -11.74
CA ILE A 546 36.57 -18.44 -11.65
C ILE A 546 36.00 -17.86 -12.96
N PRO A 547 36.58 -18.10 -14.16
CA PRO A 547 36.05 -17.51 -15.39
C PRO A 547 34.62 -17.98 -15.70
N MET A 548 34.28 -19.25 -15.44
CA MET A 548 32.92 -19.75 -15.67
C MET A 548 31.91 -19.16 -14.70
N TRP A 549 32.25 -19.04 -13.41
CA TRP A 549 31.38 -18.45 -12.40
C TRP A 549 31.19 -16.95 -12.61
N VAL A 550 32.24 -16.22 -13.00
CA VAL A 550 32.14 -14.81 -13.41
C VAL A 550 31.20 -14.67 -14.62
N ALA A 551 31.34 -15.54 -15.63
CA ALA A 551 30.44 -15.55 -16.78
C ALA A 551 28.98 -15.89 -16.38
N ALA A 552 28.79 -16.81 -15.43
CA ALA A 552 27.48 -17.20 -14.93
C ALA A 552 26.80 -16.03 -14.18
N VAL A 553 27.53 -15.35 -13.30
CA VAL A 553 27.07 -14.14 -12.61
C VAL A 553 26.73 -13.03 -13.59
N ALA A 554 27.61 -12.76 -14.57
CA ALA A 554 27.35 -11.76 -15.59
C ALA A 554 26.06 -12.07 -16.37
N LEU A 555 25.82 -13.35 -16.68
CA LEU A 555 24.60 -13.80 -17.32
C LEU A 555 23.37 -13.58 -16.42
N ASP A 556 23.41 -14.00 -15.16
CA ASP A 556 22.29 -13.87 -14.21
C ASP A 556 21.88 -12.39 -14.00
N TYR A 557 22.86 -11.50 -13.81
CA TYR A 557 22.63 -10.06 -13.60
C TYR A 557 22.28 -9.29 -14.88
N SER A 558 22.60 -9.83 -16.07
CA SER A 558 22.16 -9.25 -17.34
C SER A 558 20.66 -9.48 -17.62
N GLY A 559 20.06 -10.50 -16.99
CA GLY A 559 18.66 -10.88 -17.16
C GLY A 559 17.68 -9.70 -17.00
N PRO A 560 17.67 -8.99 -15.86
CA PRO A 560 16.83 -7.81 -15.68
C PRO A 560 17.10 -6.68 -16.69
N LEU A 561 18.38 -6.39 -16.96
CA LEU A 561 18.81 -5.31 -17.87
C LEU A 561 18.28 -5.52 -19.29
N LEU A 562 18.35 -6.76 -19.75
CA LEU A 562 17.87 -7.20 -21.06
C LEU A 562 16.36 -7.46 -21.07
N GLY A 563 15.70 -7.41 -19.91
CA GLY A 563 14.27 -7.65 -19.75
C GLY A 563 13.88 -9.11 -19.96
N TRP A 564 14.71 -10.04 -19.50
CA TRP A 564 14.46 -11.48 -19.50
C TRP A 564 14.07 -12.02 -20.89
N ARG A 565 14.85 -11.61 -21.90
CA ARG A 565 14.68 -12.05 -23.28
C ARG A 565 14.94 -13.54 -23.39
N ALA A 566 13.97 -14.29 -23.89
CA ALA A 566 14.10 -15.73 -24.08
C ALA A 566 13.70 -16.13 -25.50
N PRO A 567 14.33 -17.17 -26.08
CA PRO A 567 13.98 -17.66 -27.41
C PRO A 567 12.47 -17.92 -27.51
N ARG A 568 11.85 -17.48 -28.61
CA ARG A 568 10.41 -17.61 -28.90
C ARG A 568 9.44 -16.87 -27.96
N LEU A 569 9.91 -16.28 -26.85
CA LEU A 569 9.07 -15.55 -25.88
C LEU A 569 9.26 -14.02 -25.92
N GLY A 570 10.29 -13.51 -26.59
CA GLY A 570 10.56 -12.06 -26.70
C GLY A 570 11.01 -11.44 -25.37
N ARG A 571 10.81 -10.13 -25.16
CA ARG A 571 11.10 -9.42 -23.88
C ARG A 571 9.94 -9.55 -22.90
N ALA A 572 10.22 -9.61 -21.60
CA ALA A 572 9.19 -9.57 -20.55
C ALA A 572 8.45 -8.22 -20.56
N ARG A 573 7.12 -8.29 -20.38
CA ARG A 573 6.26 -7.11 -20.30
C ARG A 573 6.36 -6.45 -18.91
N PRO A 574 6.17 -5.13 -18.77
CA PRO A 574 6.20 -4.45 -17.47
C PRO A 574 5.25 -5.06 -16.43
N GLU A 575 4.07 -5.53 -16.88
CA GLU A 575 3.07 -6.21 -16.05
C GLU A 575 3.56 -7.56 -15.50
N GLU A 576 4.39 -8.28 -16.25
CA GLU A 576 5.00 -9.55 -15.82
C GLU A 576 6.08 -9.35 -14.75
N LEU A 577 6.57 -8.11 -14.59
CA LEU A 577 7.67 -7.78 -13.69
C LEU A 577 7.24 -6.92 -12.49
N ARG A 578 5.98 -6.53 -12.39
CA ARG A 578 5.48 -5.65 -11.32
C ARG A 578 5.48 -6.38 -9.96
N LEU A 579 6.16 -5.84 -8.97
CA LEU A 579 6.09 -6.25 -7.56
C LEU A 579 5.50 -5.11 -6.74
N ARG A 580 5.10 -5.43 -5.51
CA ARG A 580 4.57 -4.46 -4.54
C ARG A 580 5.74 -3.80 -3.80
N GLY A 581 5.83 -2.47 -3.89
CA GLY A 581 6.95 -1.72 -3.34
C GLY A 581 7.02 -1.80 -1.81
N ALA A 582 5.87 -1.80 -1.14
CA ALA A 582 5.82 -1.91 0.32
C ALA A 582 6.42 -3.22 0.85
N HIS A 583 6.06 -4.37 0.24
CA HIS A 583 6.61 -5.68 0.62
C HIS A 583 8.11 -5.75 0.33
N LEU A 584 8.56 -5.26 -0.83
CA LEU A 584 9.98 -5.29 -1.19
C LEU A 584 10.84 -4.42 -0.24
N THR A 585 10.35 -3.24 0.14
CA THR A 585 11.02 -2.38 1.14
C THR A 585 11.14 -3.08 2.49
N GLU A 586 10.07 -3.71 2.98
CA GLU A 586 10.08 -4.46 4.24
C GLU A 586 11.12 -5.60 4.21
N ARG A 587 11.20 -6.34 3.10
CA ARG A 587 12.18 -7.41 2.90
C ARG A 587 13.62 -6.87 2.92
N TYR A 588 13.87 -5.72 2.27
CA TYR A 588 15.18 -5.07 2.32
C TYR A 588 15.58 -4.67 3.74
N GLN A 589 14.66 -4.16 4.55
CA GLN A 589 14.92 -3.83 5.95
C GLN A 589 15.25 -5.08 6.76
N GLN A 590 14.55 -6.19 6.53
CA GLN A 590 14.80 -7.46 7.21
C GLN A 590 16.19 -8.01 6.94
N ILE A 591 16.59 -8.12 5.68
CA ILE A 591 17.92 -8.65 5.34
C ILE A 591 19.05 -7.72 5.82
N PHE A 592 18.80 -6.41 5.87
CA PHE A 592 19.75 -5.45 6.42
C PHE A 592 19.90 -5.60 7.94
N ILE A 593 18.80 -5.79 8.69
CA ILE A 593 18.84 -6.10 10.12
C ILE A 593 19.61 -7.40 10.37
N ILE A 594 19.47 -8.39 9.51
CA ILE A 594 20.22 -9.65 9.59
C ILE A 594 21.71 -9.45 9.38
N ALA A 595 22.11 -8.61 8.41
CA ALA A 595 23.52 -8.26 8.22
C ALA A 595 24.10 -7.52 9.43
N LEU A 596 23.34 -6.58 10.01
CA LEU A 596 23.73 -5.92 11.26
C LEU A 596 23.82 -6.91 12.44
N GLY A 597 22.93 -7.89 12.49
CA GLY A 597 22.92 -8.94 13.49
C GLY A 597 24.17 -9.82 13.42
N GLU A 598 24.63 -10.16 12.21
CA GLU A 598 25.90 -10.88 12.02
C GLU A 598 27.09 -10.06 12.50
N LEU A 599 27.20 -8.79 12.10
CA LEU A 599 28.25 -7.87 12.59
C LEU A 599 28.26 -7.78 14.13
N LEU A 600 27.09 -7.61 14.74
CA LEU A 600 26.96 -7.53 16.20
C LEU A 600 27.34 -8.86 16.87
N PHE A 601 26.93 -9.99 16.30
CA PHE A 601 27.24 -11.32 16.82
C PHE A 601 28.73 -11.64 16.72
N SER A 602 29.35 -11.38 15.58
CA SER A 602 30.79 -11.57 15.35
C SER A 602 31.62 -10.71 16.31
N ALA A 603 31.27 -9.43 16.48
CA ALA A 603 31.92 -8.55 17.45
C ALA A 603 31.81 -9.08 18.89
N GLY A 604 30.61 -9.52 19.30
CA GLY A 604 30.37 -10.09 20.63
C GLY A 604 31.12 -11.40 20.87
N LEU A 605 31.17 -12.28 19.86
CA LEU A 605 31.88 -13.56 19.93
C LEU A 605 33.38 -13.36 20.12
N VAL A 606 33.99 -12.44 19.35
CA VAL A 606 35.41 -12.12 19.47
C VAL A 606 35.69 -11.52 20.85
N TYR A 607 34.91 -10.51 21.28
CA TYR A 607 35.05 -9.90 22.61
C TYR A 607 34.93 -10.93 23.75
N SER A 608 34.02 -11.90 23.63
CA SER A 608 33.83 -12.94 24.66
C SER A 608 35.10 -13.75 24.97
N ARG A 609 35.97 -13.92 23.96
CA ARG A 609 37.23 -14.68 24.02
C ARG A 609 38.42 -13.85 24.51
N THR A 610 38.25 -12.53 24.66
CA THR A 610 39.30 -11.63 25.17
C THR A 610 39.35 -11.61 26.69
N ASP A 611 40.43 -11.03 27.23
CA ASP A 611 40.65 -10.84 28.68
C ASP A 611 39.76 -9.75 29.31
N LYS A 612 38.94 -9.04 28.51
CA LYS A 612 37.99 -8.00 28.96
C LYS A 612 38.65 -6.85 29.73
N ASP A 613 39.89 -6.53 29.38
CA ASP A 613 40.56 -5.33 29.89
C ASP A 613 39.90 -4.04 29.33
N LEU A 614 40.37 -2.88 29.82
CA LEU A 614 39.83 -1.59 29.41
C LEU A 614 39.97 -1.35 27.89
N LEU A 615 41.04 -1.83 27.28
CA LEU A 615 41.37 -1.59 25.89
C LEU A 615 40.48 -2.39 24.94
N HIS A 616 40.32 -3.70 25.17
CA HIS A 616 39.42 -4.57 24.41
C HIS A 616 37.96 -4.15 24.62
N SER A 617 37.60 -3.72 25.84
CA SER A 617 36.28 -3.14 26.13
C SER A 617 36.04 -1.85 25.33
N ALA A 618 37.04 -0.97 25.25
CA ALA A 618 36.94 0.25 24.44
C ALA A 618 36.82 -0.07 22.94
N ALA A 619 37.62 -1.02 22.42
CA ALA A 619 37.54 -1.46 21.03
C ALA A 619 36.14 -2.01 20.69
N PHE A 620 35.59 -2.86 21.57
CA PHE A 620 34.23 -3.39 21.43
C PHE A 620 33.18 -2.27 21.43
N LEU A 621 33.28 -1.29 22.35
CA LEU A 621 32.34 -0.17 22.40
C LEU A 621 32.39 0.72 21.16
N ILE A 622 33.58 0.93 20.57
CA ILE A 622 33.74 1.67 19.30
C ILE A 622 33.11 0.91 18.14
N VAL A 623 33.37 -0.39 18.02
CA VAL A 623 32.73 -1.26 16.99
C VAL A 623 31.21 -1.28 17.18
N PHE A 624 30.73 -1.36 18.41
CA PHE A 624 29.31 -1.29 18.73
C PHE A 624 28.71 0.05 18.31
N ALA A 625 29.39 1.16 18.62
CA ALA A 625 28.97 2.49 18.19
C ALA A 625 28.92 2.61 16.65
N ALA A 626 29.91 2.08 15.94
CA ALA A 626 29.91 2.02 14.48
C ALA A 626 28.70 1.24 13.95
N THR A 627 28.41 0.08 14.54
CA THR A 627 27.27 -0.78 14.19
C THR A 627 25.94 -0.04 14.37
N VAL A 628 25.76 0.65 15.51
CA VAL A 628 24.58 1.48 15.78
C VAL A 628 24.46 2.62 14.79
N LEU A 629 25.56 3.30 14.46
CA LEU A 629 25.56 4.41 13.50
C LEU A 629 25.22 3.96 12.08
N ILE A 630 25.72 2.81 11.64
CA ILE A 630 25.35 2.18 10.37
C ILE A 630 23.83 1.90 10.36
N GLY A 631 23.29 1.32 11.44
CA GLY A 631 21.86 1.06 11.57
C GLY A 631 21.00 2.32 11.56
N LEU A 632 21.37 3.35 12.34
CA LEU A 632 20.64 4.62 12.38
C LEU A 632 20.72 5.38 11.04
N SER A 633 21.83 5.28 10.32
CA SER A 633 21.99 5.91 8.99
C SER A 633 21.18 5.21 7.89
N TYR A 634 20.84 3.94 8.11
CA TYR A 634 19.92 3.20 7.26
C TYR A 634 18.48 3.66 7.51
N VAL A 635 17.99 3.52 8.75
CA VAL A 635 16.61 3.83 9.18
C VAL A 635 16.30 5.34 9.13
N THR A 636 16.08 5.84 7.91
CA THR A 636 15.85 7.26 7.60
C THR A 636 14.54 7.43 6.82
N PRO A 637 13.95 8.64 6.75
CA PRO A 637 12.68 8.86 6.06
C PRO A 637 12.65 8.40 4.59
N ALA A 638 13.81 8.31 3.94
CA ALA A 638 13.95 7.81 2.57
C ALA A 638 13.37 6.41 2.36
N GLU A 639 13.48 5.55 3.38
CA GLU A 639 13.01 4.18 3.31
C GLU A 639 11.49 4.11 3.35
N THR A 640 10.86 5.02 4.11
CA THR A 640 9.40 5.18 4.14
C THR A 640 8.84 5.56 2.76
N TYR A 641 9.63 6.27 1.94
CA TYR A 641 9.24 6.63 0.57
C TYR A 641 9.67 5.61 -0.50
N LEU A 642 10.55 4.65 -0.17
CA LEU A 642 11.07 3.67 -1.13
C LEU A 642 9.94 2.82 -1.74
N GLY A 643 8.98 2.38 -0.92
CA GLY A 643 7.86 1.58 -1.39
C GLY A 643 7.01 2.31 -2.43
N ALA A 644 6.65 3.56 -2.15
CA ALA A 644 5.91 4.42 -3.09
C ALA A 644 6.70 4.71 -4.37
N ALA A 645 8.02 4.90 -4.27
CA ALA A 645 8.89 5.13 -5.42
C ALA A 645 8.97 3.90 -6.33
N ILE A 646 9.07 2.70 -5.76
CA ILE A 646 9.07 1.42 -6.50
C ILE A 646 7.74 1.22 -7.23
N GLU A 647 6.61 1.46 -6.55
CA GLU A 647 5.29 1.29 -7.17
C GLU A 647 5.03 2.26 -8.31
N LYS A 648 5.50 3.51 -8.18
CA LYS A 648 5.33 4.55 -9.21
C LYS A 648 6.21 4.32 -10.44
N ARG A 649 7.44 3.84 -10.27
CA ARG A 649 8.43 3.73 -11.36
C ARG A 649 8.51 2.33 -12.00
N GLY A 650 7.96 1.31 -11.35
CA GLY A 650 7.98 -0.06 -11.84
C GLY A 650 9.36 -0.73 -11.77
N LEU A 651 9.39 -2.04 -12.02
CA LEU A 651 10.55 -2.88 -11.70
C LEU A 651 11.61 -3.04 -12.77
N SER A 652 11.37 -2.59 -14.00
CA SER A 652 12.23 -2.95 -15.13
C SER A 652 13.68 -2.46 -14.99
N ARG A 653 13.93 -1.43 -14.18
CA ARG A 653 15.28 -0.96 -13.82
C ARG A 653 15.38 -0.45 -12.39
N PHE A 654 14.32 0.20 -11.88
CA PHE A 654 14.38 0.85 -10.57
C PHE A 654 14.42 -0.17 -9.42
N GLY A 655 13.59 -1.21 -9.47
CA GLY A 655 13.54 -2.23 -8.41
C GLY A 655 14.77 -3.13 -8.32
N THR A 656 15.46 -3.37 -9.45
CA THR A 656 16.73 -4.11 -9.46
C THR A 656 17.87 -3.22 -8.97
N LEU A 657 17.95 -1.97 -9.45
CA LEU A 657 18.94 -1.01 -8.97
C LEU A 657 18.84 -0.79 -7.46
N THR A 658 17.64 -0.66 -6.90
CA THR A 658 17.48 -0.53 -5.45
C THR A 658 17.97 -1.78 -4.72
N GLY A 659 17.76 -2.98 -5.26
CA GLY A 659 18.34 -4.22 -4.72
C GLY A 659 19.86 -4.24 -4.79
N ASP A 660 20.44 -3.91 -5.93
CA ASP A 660 21.91 -3.88 -6.12
C ASP A 660 22.57 -2.88 -5.17
N LEU A 661 21.92 -1.74 -4.89
CA LEU A 661 22.41 -0.77 -3.91
C LEU A 661 22.30 -1.28 -2.46
N HIS A 662 21.32 -2.13 -2.13
CA HIS A 662 21.28 -2.82 -0.84
C HIS A 662 22.39 -3.85 -0.71
N LEU A 663 22.70 -4.58 -1.79
CA LEU A 663 23.84 -5.48 -1.82
C LEU A 663 25.15 -4.74 -1.52
N VAL A 664 25.37 -3.56 -2.11
CA VAL A 664 26.55 -2.73 -1.83
C VAL A 664 26.61 -2.36 -0.33
N MET A 665 25.48 -1.99 0.27
CA MET A 665 25.42 -1.69 1.71
C MET A 665 25.72 -2.93 2.56
N ILE A 666 25.16 -4.09 2.22
CA ILE A 666 25.41 -5.36 2.92
C ILE A 666 26.88 -5.79 2.79
N ALA A 667 27.50 -5.61 1.63
CA ALA A 667 28.93 -5.85 1.45
C ALA A 667 29.77 -4.93 2.36
N GLY A 668 29.35 -3.68 2.56
CA GLY A 668 29.95 -2.77 3.53
C GLY A 668 29.78 -3.21 4.99
N VAL A 669 28.62 -3.75 5.35
CA VAL A 669 28.38 -4.35 6.68
C VAL A 669 29.25 -5.59 6.89
N LEU A 670 29.34 -6.47 5.88
CA LEU A 670 30.19 -7.67 5.90
C LEU A 670 31.67 -7.31 6.09
N ALA A 671 32.19 -6.34 5.35
CA ALA A 671 33.55 -5.85 5.54
C ALA A 671 33.75 -5.20 6.93
N SER A 672 32.73 -4.51 7.45
CA SER A 672 32.75 -4.01 8.83
C SER A 672 32.78 -5.15 9.87
N SER A 673 32.18 -6.31 9.58
CA SER A 673 32.21 -7.50 10.46
C SER A 673 33.61 -8.09 10.55
N VAL A 674 34.30 -8.21 9.42
CA VAL A 674 35.72 -8.62 9.38
C VAL A 674 36.61 -7.60 10.10
N ALA A 675 36.35 -6.30 9.91
CA ALA A 675 37.07 -5.25 10.62
C ALA A 675 36.83 -5.31 12.14
N ALA A 676 35.60 -5.59 12.58
CA ALA A 676 35.26 -5.74 13.99
C ALA A 676 36.09 -6.84 14.66
N GLU A 677 36.25 -7.99 14.00
CA GLU A 677 37.07 -9.08 14.49
C GLU A 677 38.54 -8.67 14.62
N ALA A 678 39.13 -8.06 13.59
CA ALA A 678 40.52 -7.60 13.63
C ALA A 678 40.76 -6.51 14.69
N VAL A 679 39.85 -5.53 14.82
CA VAL A 679 39.98 -4.40 15.75
C VAL A 679 39.82 -4.86 17.20
N ILE A 680 38.90 -5.78 17.49
CA ILE A 680 38.67 -6.27 18.86
C ILE A 680 39.76 -7.25 19.28
N ALA A 681 40.20 -8.14 18.38
CA ALA A 681 41.23 -9.13 18.72
C ALA A 681 42.62 -8.49 18.91
N HIS A 682 42.95 -7.45 18.13
CA HIS A 682 44.29 -6.86 18.10
C HIS A 682 44.26 -5.31 18.13
N PRO A 683 43.74 -4.68 19.20
CA PRO A 683 43.43 -3.24 19.21
C PRO A 683 44.65 -2.31 19.09
N THR A 684 45.80 -2.69 19.64
CA THR A 684 47.06 -1.90 19.64
C THR A 684 47.98 -2.21 18.46
N GLU A 685 47.72 -3.29 17.74
CA GLU A 685 48.56 -3.63 16.59
C GLU A 685 48.40 -2.56 15.51
N ARG A 686 49.53 -2.15 14.93
CA ARG A 686 49.52 -1.45 13.66
C ARG A 686 49.06 -2.45 12.64
N GLY A 687 47.78 -2.37 12.27
CA GLY A 687 47.15 -3.32 11.37
C GLY A 687 47.96 -3.46 10.09
N SER A 688 48.01 -4.68 9.55
CA SER A 688 48.49 -4.87 8.19
C SER A 688 47.73 -3.94 7.24
N GLY A 689 48.34 -3.56 6.11
CA GLY A 689 47.67 -2.71 5.12
C GLY A 689 46.28 -3.24 4.71
N ALA A 690 46.11 -4.57 4.76
CA ALA A 690 44.85 -5.26 4.55
C ALA A 690 43.80 -5.01 5.66
N ALA A 691 44.16 -5.10 6.95
CA ALA A 691 43.25 -4.84 8.05
C ALA A 691 42.79 -3.38 8.10
N ILE A 692 43.69 -2.44 7.81
CA ILE A 692 43.35 -1.02 7.66
C ILE A 692 42.40 -0.82 6.47
N ALA A 693 42.70 -1.44 5.32
CA ALA A 693 41.86 -1.33 4.13
C ALA A 693 40.44 -1.83 4.37
N VAL A 694 40.25 -2.97 5.06
CA VAL A 694 38.92 -3.53 5.37
C VAL A 694 38.17 -2.67 6.38
N THR A 695 38.86 -2.14 7.41
CA THR A 695 38.28 -1.21 8.40
C THR A 695 37.75 0.07 7.77
N VAL A 696 38.40 0.56 6.72
CA VAL A 696 37.95 1.72 5.94
C VAL A 696 36.87 1.33 4.92
N ALA A 697 37.05 0.21 4.23
CA ALA A 697 36.18 -0.21 3.13
C ALA A 697 34.74 -0.48 3.60
N GLY A 698 34.55 -1.05 4.79
CA GLY A 698 33.22 -1.35 5.32
C GLY A 698 32.31 -0.12 5.42
N PRO A 699 32.65 0.87 6.25
CA PRO A 699 31.92 2.14 6.33
C PRO A 699 31.84 2.89 5.00
N ALA A 700 32.90 2.88 4.18
CA ALA A 700 32.90 3.56 2.88
C ALA A 700 31.89 2.95 1.88
N LEU A 701 31.87 1.62 1.74
CA LEU A 701 30.93 0.91 0.88
C LEU A 701 29.48 1.10 1.36
N PHE A 702 29.25 1.04 2.67
CA PHE A 702 27.94 1.31 3.24
C PHE A 702 27.46 2.72 2.88
N LEU A 703 28.29 3.75 3.12
CA LEU A 703 27.93 5.14 2.77
C LEU A 703 27.74 5.33 1.27
N ALA A 704 28.56 4.72 0.42
CA ALA A 704 28.42 4.79 -1.04
C ALA A 704 27.05 4.24 -1.49
N GLY A 705 26.70 3.04 -1.02
CA GLY A 705 25.39 2.44 -1.28
C GLY A 705 24.24 3.33 -0.81
N ARG A 706 24.38 3.93 0.39
CA ARG A 706 23.38 4.83 0.97
C ARG A 706 23.18 6.14 0.19
N VAL A 707 24.29 6.77 -0.24
CA VAL A 707 24.28 7.98 -1.10
C VAL A 707 23.55 7.69 -2.40
N LEU A 708 23.94 6.61 -3.08
CA LEU A 708 23.37 6.23 -4.37
C LEU A 708 21.90 5.84 -4.25
N LEU A 709 21.51 5.16 -3.18
CA LEU A 709 20.11 4.79 -2.92
C LEU A 709 19.26 6.04 -2.73
N SER A 710 19.75 7.01 -1.96
CA SER A 710 19.05 8.28 -1.76
C SER A 710 18.95 9.13 -3.02
N ALA A 711 20.04 9.19 -3.80
CA ALA A 711 20.04 9.85 -5.11
C ALA A 711 19.03 9.20 -6.07
N THR A 712 18.91 7.87 -6.02
CA THR A 712 17.96 7.10 -6.82
C THR A 712 16.50 7.40 -6.41
N ILE A 713 16.21 7.49 -5.11
CA ILE A 713 14.87 7.79 -4.59
C ILE A 713 14.48 9.25 -4.88
N TYR A 714 15.29 10.21 -4.41
CA TYR A 714 14.96 11.64 -4.41
C TYR A 714 15.41 12.41 -5.66
N ARG A 715 16.19 11.79 -6.55
CA ARG A 715 16.86 12.47 -7.70
C ARG A 715 17.73 13.66 -7.28
N ARG A 716 18.24 13.66 -6.04
CA ARG A 716 19.15 14.66 -5.50
C ARG A 716 20.23 13.97 -4.69
N LEU A 717 21.47 14.42 -4.82
CA LEU A 717 22.56 13.96 -3.97
C LEU A 717 22.54 14.77 -2.67
N SER A 718 22.57 14.08 -1.53
CA SER A 718 22.72 14.69 -0.23
C SER A 718 24.19 15.09 -0.02
N TRP A 719 24.48 16.39 -0.05
CA TRP A 719 25.82 16.95 0.17
C TRP A 719 26.54 16.43 1.43
N PRO A 720 25.88 16.26 2.60
CA PRO A 720 26.54 15.72 3.80
C PRO A 720 27.15 14.33 3.59
N ARG A 721 26.47 13.46 2.84
CA ARG A 721 26.93 12.09 2.59
C ARG A 721 28.00 12.02 1.49
N LEU A 722 28.01 12.99 0.57
CA LEU A 722 29.08 13.15 -0.42
C LEU A 722 30.40 13.61 0.20
N ILE A 723 30.34 14.39 1.29
CA ILE A 723 31.52 14.82 2.05
C ILE A 723 32.04 13.69 2.96
N GLY A 724 31.14 12.85 3.48
CA GLY A 724 31.49 11.67 4.28
C GLY A 724 32.40 10.67 3.55
N LEU A 725 32.17 10.43 2.25
CA LEU A 725 32.95 9.48 1.45
C LEU A 725 34.46 9.86 1.34
N PRO A 726 34.83 11.08 0.89
CA PRO A 726 36.22 11.53 0.91
C PRO A 726 36.75 11.71 2.32
N ALA A 727 35.91 12.04 3.33
CA ALA A 727 36.36 12.09 4.71
C ALA A 727 36.82 10.72 5.26
N ILE A 728 36.13 9.63 4.90
CA ILE A 728 36.57 8.25 5.22
C ILE A 728 37.86 7.90 4.47
N LEU A 729 38.00 8.31 3.20
CA LEU A 729 39.22 8.07 2.41
C LEU A 729 40.42 8.89 2.94
N VAL A 730 40.20 10.12 3.39
CA VAL A 730 41.24 10.95 4.04
C VAL A 730 41.60 10.36 5.41
N ALA A 731 40.62 9.87 6.16
CA ALA A 731 40.87 9.12 7.38
C ALA A 731 41.71 7.85 7.10
N ALA A 732 41.52 7.19 5.96
CA ALA A 732 42.33 6.04 5.53
C ALA A 732 43.81 6.37 5.30
N VAL A 733 44.10 7.57 4.77
CA VAL A 733 45.49 8.03 4.55
C VAL A 733 46.14 8.40 5.88
N ALA A 734 45.40 9.05 6.79
CA ALA A 734 45.88 9.35 8.14
C ALA A 734 46.02 8.08 9.01
N ALA A 735 45.23 7.05 8.74
CA ALA A 735 45.15 5.79 9.48
C ALA A 735 46.38 4.89 9.36
N HIS A 736 47.28 5.12 8.39
CA HIS A 736 48.50 4.31 8.27
C HIS A 736 49.43 4.44 9.49
N TRP A 737 49.29 5.52 10.27
CA TRP A 737 50.10 5.81 11.44
C TRP A 737 49.42 5.47 12.77
N LEU A 738 48.16 5.01 12.73
CA LEU A 738 47.33 4.73 13.90
C LEU A 738 47.27 3.21 14.17
N PRO A 739 47.11 2.80 15.44
CA PRO A 739 46.70 1.43 15.76
C PRO A 739 45.28 1.17 15.24
N LEU A 740 44.89 -0.10 15.06
CA LEU A 740 43.58 -0.48 14.52
C LEU A 740 42.39 0.17 15.25
N ILE A 741 42.47 0.29 16.58
CA ILE A 741 41.45 1.00 17.36
C ILE A 741 41.34 2.49 16.96
N GLY A 742 42.45 3.15 16.64
CA GLY A 742 42.47 4.54 16.17
C GLY A 742 41.83 4.69 14.78
N VAL A 743 42.05 3.73 13.88
CA VAL A 743 41.37 3.67 12.58
C VAL A 743 39.86 3.48 12.75
N SER A 744 39.46 2.61 13.68
CA SER A 744 38.04 2.40 13.98
C SER A 744 37.39 3.65 14.60
N VAL A 745 38.06 4.33 15.53
CA VAL A 745 37.59 5.60 16.12
C VAL A 745 37.40 6.68 15.06
N THR A 746 38.35 6.84 14.15
CA THR A 746 38.27 7.86 13.09
C THR A 746 37.14 7.59 12.11
N THR A 747 37.01 6.37 11.59
CA THR A 747 35.91 5.98 10.70
C THR A 747 34.54 6.09 11.36
N THR A 748 34.43 5.68 12.64
CA THR A 748 33.21 5.84 13.46
C THR A 748 32.87 7.32 13.68
N GLY A 749 33.86 8.17 13.94
CA GLY A 749 33.67 9.62 14.08
C GLY A 749 33.14 10.26 12.79
N VAL A 750 33.59 9.81 11.62
CA VAL A 750 33.04 10.27 10.34
C VAL A 750 31.58 9.81 10.16
N LEU A 751 31.26 8.56 10.48
CA LEU A 751 29.88 8.06 10.45
C LEU A 751 28.97 8.88 11.37
N LEU A 752 29.43 9.21 12.59
CA LEU A 752 28.71 10.05 13.54
C LEU A 752 28.46 11.45 12.97
N MET A 753 29.50 12.07 12.39
CA MET A 753 29.38 13.40 11.79
C MET A 753 28.35 13.40 10.65
N VAL A 754 28.38 12.39 9.76
CA VAL A 754 27.40 12.25 8.68
C VAL A 754 25.98 12.10 9.24
N ALA A 755 25.80 11.22 10.23
CA ALA A 755 24.49 10.98 10.84
C ALA A 755 23.93 12.23 11.56
N VAL A 756 24.77 12.99 12.27
CA VAL A 756 24.38 14.22 12.96
C VAL A 756 24.00 15.31 11.96
N VAL A 757 24.79 15.53 10.90
CA VAL A 757 24.49 16.55 9.89
C VAL A 757 23.19 16.22 9.15
N GLU A 758 22.92 14.93 8.91
CA GLU A 758 21.69 14.48 8.24
C GLU A 758 20.44 14.67 9.10
N ASN A 759 20.53 14.42 10.41
CA ASN A 759 19.40 14.55 11.33
C ASN A 759 19.15 16.00 11.80
N ARG A 760 19.90 16.99 11.31
CA ARG A 760 19.54 18.39 11.55
C ARG A 760 18.23 18.68 10.83
N PRO A 761 17.20 19.19 11.52
CA PRO A 761 15.93 19.55 10.90
C PRO A 761 16.21 20.60 9.84
N THR A 762 16.23 20.18 8.56
CA THR A 762 16.24 21.11 7.45
C THR A 762 14.96 21.94 7.59
N GLN A 763 15.11 23.26 7.74
CA GLN A 763 13.98 24.18 7.74
C GLN A 763 13.03 23.85 6.58
N PRO A 764 11.70 23.95 6.80
CA PRO A 764 10.74 23.75 5.73
C PRO A 764 11.10 24.71 4.59
N GLN A 765 11.52 24.17 3.44
CA GLN A 765 11.75 25.03 2.29
C GLN A 765 10.41 25.64 1.88
N PRO A 766 10.38 26.96 1.58
CA PRO A 766 9.18 27.62 1.11
C PRO A 766 8.73 26.90 -0.16
N THR A 767 7.50 26.44 -0.15
CA THR A 767 6.81 25.97 -1.35
C THR A 767 6.77 27.14 -2.32
N GLY A 768 7.67 27.11 -3.31
CA GLY A 768 7.72 28.10 -4.39
C GLY A 768 6.39 28.09 -5.14
N SER A 769 5.86 29.31 -5.29
CA SER A 769 4.70 29.75 -6.08
C SER A 769 4.59 29.13 -7.47
#